data_AF-A0A0D2KE32-F1
#
_entry.id   AF-A0A0D2KE32-F1
#
_cell.length_a   1.000
_cell.length_b   1.000
_cell.length_c   1.000
_cell.angle_alpha   90.00
_cell.angle_beta   90.00
_cell.angle_gamma   90.00
#
_symmetry.space_group_name_H-M   'P 1'
#
loop_
_entity.id
_entity.type
_entity.pdbx_description
1 polymer ?
#
loop_
_entity_poly.entity_id
_entity_poly.type
_entity_poly.pdbx_seq_one_letter_code
_entity_poly.pdbx_strand_id
1 'polypeptide(L)'
;MAPADSVEQNGSPHKSHSTASSEPDGTEPSDEGISHASEEPALTSLRCRPALVKHALHQIKAPGSVQALAVDDDVIFAGTQGGNIVVWSLETYELLATVPAHKESVLSLTLSDDKTLLFSTGADAIVNVWSTESLQRLYSLYSPFEIGDVFCVVHSARSQTLFWGAQNASIQWYKLNTDTAVKSPASNLAPGSRKHRFFDSLGPGGIANVIADEGAVNGASNQGGRALTAPSRNYLPYAHKSYIYSMLLVKGLFTRGRDEEVLITGGGDGTIKLWSVDDLAESGPKQITKFKNADSNVLSLSYRGSFLYAGLSDGRAHIYNLASNQLVQKLQVDHGDVSQILVSTESILCGTSQGWIKRYDDHFAELESWQAAAGKILAMGLTTTPDHDMLVTGGNDSVVSFWSGKPGSQNSVAASARSNDELVNALREFVAYRTVALNPTYVRDCHEAVTFLRKKCNAFGATTRLLSPQEGVNPILLARFPASKPTKSTRSILFYGHYDVVDAELDPNSSNPSWNGDPFALQPLDAYLYGRGVTDNKGPILAAIYAVADLVQHGSLSCNVTFLLEGDEEAGSRGFRQTVQSAHDAVGPVDYILLSNSYWLDDHIPCLTFGMRGVIHACVSVTSNRPDLHSGMDGKSVQHEPLKDLTVLLAALIGSSATKVTIPNFYDTVDELSESEVKAYAAITSSLLPGHPEIKNEKAFALSLMQRWRYPNLTVHRIEVPEAKTAVTISGSAKATLSIRIVPSQTAEQIAQSLTEYLHAEFGKLQSSNALEVTITSKADPWLADVKSEIYTTLKDAIVDVWNPDMAAHQQRTFKISTETPSKPTPNPKASPSSSSIAVVPDPTPSTATAAASHRTSHRRASSLATTGSFPPSTLPREPLFIREGGSIPAISFLEHEFQAPAAMFPMGQASDNAHLDNERMRVENLYKGREVLRRVFSSL
;
A
#
# COMPACT_ATOMS: atom_id res chain seq x y z
N MET A 1 17.48 -59.69 -47.25
CA MET A 1 16.52 -59.79 -48.38
C MET A 1 15.51 -58.65 -48.23
N ALA A 2 14.97 -58.15 -49.34
CA ALA A 2 13.84 -57.20 -49.46
C ALA A 2 12.76 -57.86 -50.38
N PRO A 3 11.59 -57.28 -50.72
CA PRO A 3 10.92 -56.01 -50.33
C PRO A 3 10.04 -56.22 -49.06
N ALA A 4 8.90 -55.59 -48.71
CA ALA A 4 7.87 -54.71 -49.35
C ALA A 4 7.20 -53.82 -48.24
N ASP A 5 6.37 -52.78 -48.42
CA ASP A 5 5.34 -52.36 -49.41
C ASP A 5 4.05 -53.22 -49.37
N SER A 6 2.79 -52.71 -49.34
CA SER A 6 2.16 -51.38 -49.18
C SER A 6 0.67 -51.62 -48.70
N VAL A 7 -0.37 -50.76 -48.67
CA VAL A 7 -0.83 -49.48 -49.31
C VAL A 7 -1.80 -48.72 -48.35
N GLU A 8 -2.17 -47.49 -48.69
CA GLU A 8 -3.32 -46.64 -48.24
C GLU A 8 -4.72 -47.31 -48.44
N GLN A 9 -5.92 -46.77 -48.13
CA GLN A 9 -6.55 -45.77 -47.21
C GLN A 9 -7.96 -45.45 -47.83
N ASN A 10 -8.95 -44.99 -47.02
CA ASN A 10 -10.26 -44.41 -47.42
C ASN A 10 -11.41 -45.35 -47.89
N GLY A 11 -12.67 -45.04 -47.51
CA GLY A 11 -13.84 -45.84 -47.96
C GLY A 11 -15.24 -45.63 -47.33
N SER A 12 -15.65 -44.44 -46.90
CA SER A 12 -17.09 -44.10 -46.66
C SER A 12 -17.81 -43.81 -48.01
N PRO A 13 -19.14 -43.57 -48.12
CA PRO A 13 -20.22 -43.51 -47.10
C PRO A 13 -21.53 -44.23 -47.55
N HIS A 14 -22.66 -44.04 -46.83
CA HIS A 14 -24.00 -43.89 -47.46
C HIS A 14 -24.99 -43.08 -46.59
N LYS A 15 -26.01 -42.47 -47.21
CA LYS A 15 -27.09 -41.61 -46.63
C LYS A 15 -28.44 -42.37 -46.61
N SER A 16 -29.56 -41.98 -45.99
CA SER A 16 -30.01 -40.87 -45.09
C SER A 16 -31.26 -41.38 -44.29
N HIS A 17 -32.15 -40.69 -43.55
CA HIS A 17 -32.74 -39.32 -43.50
C HIS A 17 -33.39 -39.02 -42.12
N SER A 18 -33.77 -37.75 -41.89
CA SER A 18 -34.93 -37.23 -41.08
C SER A 18 -35.08 -37.58 -39.58
N THR A 19 -35.55 -36.72 -38.65
CA THR A 19 -35.56 -35.24 -38.44
C THR A 19 -36.30 -34.95 -37.11
N ALA A 20 -35.75 -34.12 -36.20
CA ALA A 20 -36.43 -33.32 -35.14
C ALA A 20 -37.34 -34.04 -34.09
N SER A 21 -37.55 -33.58 -32.84
CA SER A 21 -36.91 -32.54 -32.00
C SER A 21 -37.40 -32.65 -30.52
N SER A 22 -36.82 -31.82 -29.64
CA SER A 22 -37.33 -31.38 -28.31
C SER A 22 -37.30 -32.31 -27.08
N GLU A 23 -36.88 -31.71 -25.96
CA GLU A 23 -36.78 -32.14 -24.55
C GLU A 23 -38.13 -31.92 -23.79
N PRO A 24 -38.21 -32.00 -22.44
CA PRO A 24 -37.56 -32.86 -21.42
C PRO A 24 -38.60 -33.57 -20.50
N ASP A 25 -38.15 -34.40 -19.55
CA ASP A 25 -38.31 -34.25 -18.07
C ASP A 25 -38.01 -35.56 -17.31
N GLY A 26 -37.68 -35.46 -16.01
CA GLY A 26 -37.65 -36.62 -15.09
C GLY A 26 -36.42 -36.68 -14.17
N THR A 27 -36.51 -36.11 -12.97
CA THR A 27 -35.49 -36.18 -11.92
C THR A 27 -35.37 -37.56 -11.24
N GLU A 28 -34.23 -37.78 -10.59
CA GLU A 28 -33.92 -38.95 -9.73
C GLU A 28 -34.88 -39.08 -8.53
N PRO A 29 -34.84 -40.21 -7.77
CA PRO A 29 -33.97 -40.17 -6.58
C PRO A 29 -33.33 -41.51 -6.11
N SER A 30 -32.38 -41.34 -5.17
CA SER A 30 -32.11 -42.14 -3.95
C SER A 30 -31.55 -43.59 -4.01
N ASP A 31 -30.33 -43.68 -3.44
CA ASP A 31 -29.96 -44.47 -2.24
C ASP A 31 -29.19 -45.81 -2.28
N GLU A 32 -28.18 -45.80 -1.38
CA GLU A 32 -27.48 -46.85 -0.62
C GLU A 32 -27.04 -48.20 -1.25
N GLY A 33 -25.73 -48.48 -1.10
CA GLY A 33 -25.12 -49.78 -1.34
C GLY A 33 -23.69 -49.86 -0.80
N ILE A 34 -23.50 -50.39 0.41
CA ILE A 34 -22.24 -50.32 1.19
C ILE A 34 -21.38 -51.59 1.04
N SER A 35 -20.05 -51.42 1.06
CA SER A 35 -18.98 -52.45 1.20
C SER A 35 -18.75 -53.36 -0.03
N HIS A 36 -17.55 -53.85 -0.33
CA HIS A 36 -16.51 -54.39 0.56
C HIS A 36 -15.10 -53.80 0.39
N ALA A 37 -14.31 -53.87 1.46
CA ALA A 37 -12.89 -53.55 1.49
C ALA A 37 -12.02 -54.82 1.44
N SER A 38 -10.81 -54.68 0.90
CA SER A 38 -9.71 -55.65 0.99
C SER A 38 -8.38 -54.88 1.09
N GLU A 39 -7.68 -55.01 2.20
CA GLU A 39 -6.42 -54.30 2.44
C GLU A 39 -5.22 -55.05 1.80
N GLU A 40 -4.30 -54.30 1.20
CA GLU A 40 -2.91 -54.71 1.00
C GLU A 40 -1.95 -53.62 1.54
N PRO A 41 -0.72 -53.99 1.95
CA PRO A 41 0.02 -53.22 2.94
C PRO A 41 0.73 -51.96 2.39
N ALA A 42 0.87 -50.97 3.27
CA ALA A 42 1.37 -49.65 2.92
C ALA A 42 2.86 -49.64 2.51
N LEU A 43 3.11 -49.33 1.24
CA LEU A 43 4.34 -48.65 0.83
C LEU A 43 4.28 -47.21 1.34
N THR A 44 5.26 -46.81 2.16
CA THR A 44 5.30 -45.47 2.76
C THR A 44 5.53 -44.39 1.71
N SER A 45 4.47 -43.73 1.28
CA SER A 45 4.60 -42.43 0.61
C SER A 45 5.30 -41.45 1.54
N LEU A 46 6.33 -40.78 1.03
CA LEU A 46 6.92 -39.63 1.70
C LEU A 46 5.80 -38.60 1.90
N ARG A 47 5.45 -38.32 3.16
CA ARG A 47 4.44 -37.31 3.49
C ARG A 47 4.89 -35.99 2.89
N CYS A 48 4.19 -35.54 1.84
CA CYS A 48 4.33 -34.18 1.34
C CYS A 48 4.10 -33.25 2.54
N ARG A 49 5.08 -32.40 2.86
CA ARG A 49 4.91 -31.42 3.93
C ARG A 49 3.75 -30.50 3.53
N PRO A 50 2.83 -30.13 4.44
CA PRO A 50 1.84 -29.11 4.12
C PRO A 50 2.60 -27.86 3.67
N ALA A 51 2.29 -27.36 2.48
CA ALA A 51 3.01 -26.24 1.89
C ALA A 51 2.87 -25.02 2.81
N LEU A 52 4.01 -24.51 3.29
CA LEU A 52 4.02 -23.34 4.16
C LEU A 52 3.66 -22.12 3.30
N VAL A 53 2.47 -21.55 3.50
CA VAL A 53 2.01 -20.41 2.72
C VAL A 53 2.91 -19.22 3.01
N LYS A 54 3.75 -18.87 2.04
CA LYS A 54 4.71 -17.78 2.14
C LYS A 54 4.07 -16.50 1.63
N HIS A 55 3.87 -15.54 2.53
CA HIS A 55 3.31 -14.22 2.18
C HIS A 55 4.42 -13.28 1.72
N ALA A 56 4.08 -12.31 0.87
CA ALA A 56 4.97 -11.20 0.54
C ALA A 56 5.17 -10.29 1.76
N LEU A 57 6.36 -9.70 1.89
CA LEU A 57 6.64 -8.65 2.87
C LEU A 57 5.84 -7.39 2.52
N HIS A 58 5.99 -6.94 1.27
CA HIS A 58 5.26 -5.83 0.67
C HIS A 58 4.94 -6.11 -0.81
N GLN A 59 3.98 -5.38 -1.40
CA GLN A 59 3.69 -5.38 -2.83
C GLN A 59 3.49 -3.95 -3.37
N ILE A 60 3.82 -3.73 -4.64
CA ILE A 60 3.69 -2.44 -5.33
C ILE A 60 3.08 -2.66 -6.70
N LYS A 61 2.17 -1.77 -7.12
CA LYS A 61 1.53 -1.76 -8.43
C LYS A 61 2.29 -0.88 -9.41
N ALA A 62 2.95 -1.51 -10.37
CA ALA A 62 3.58 -0.82 -11.48
C ALA A 62 2.52 -0.28 -12.47
N PRO A 63 2.83 0.76 -13.27
CA PRO A 63 1.92 1.30 -14.29
C PRO A 63 1.73 0.37 -15.51
N GLY A 64 2.33 -0.82 -15.50
CA GLY A 64 2.19 -1.86 -16.51
C GLY A 64 3.13 -3.04 -16.24
N SER A 65 3.05 -4.08 -17.07
CA SER A 65 3.86 -5.31 -16.96
C SER A 65 5.34 -5.00 -16.72
N VAL A 66 5.91 -5.54 -15.64
CA VAL A 66 7.30 -5.34 -15.25
C VAL A 66 8.17 -6.34 -16.00
N GLN A 67 8.96 -5.84 -16.95
CA GLN A 67 9.77 -6.65 -17.87
C GLN A 67 11.20 -6.87 -17.33
N ALA A 68 11.74 -5.87 -16.63
CA ALA A 68 13.11 -5.89 -16.11
C ALA A 68 13.18 -5.28 -14.70
N LEU A 69 14.13 -5.72 -13.89
CA LEU A 69 14.45 -5.16 -12.57
C LEU A 69 15.96 -4.99 -12.43
N ALA A 70 16.37 -3.93 -11.75
CA ALA A 70 17.69 -3.81 -11.13
C ALA A 70 17.50 -3.30 -9.69
N VAL A 71 18.28 -3.83 -8.75
CA VAL A 71 18.11 -3.61 -7.31
C VAL A 71 19.40 -3.04 -6.75
N ASP A 72 19.28 -1.96 -5.98
CA ASP A 72 20.37 -1.31 -5.24
C ASP A 72 20.29 -1.68 -3.74
N ASP A 73 21.01 -0.97 -2.86
CA ASP A 73 20.91 -1.14 -1.40
C ASP A 73 19.72 -0.35 -0.82
N ASP A 74 19.31 0.75 -1.47
CA ASP A 74 18.28 1.71 -1.04
C ASP A 74 17.04 1.76 -1.94
N VAL A 75 17.17 1.43 -3.23
CA VAL A 75 16.08 1.55 -4.23
C VAL A 75 15.99 0.37 -5.19
N ILE A 76 14.81 0.22 -5.82
CA ILE A 76 14.61 -0.64 -6.99
C ILE A 76 14.33 0.19 -8.24
N PHE A 77 14.86 -0.26 -9.38
CA PHE A 77 14.55 0.26 -10.72
C PHE A 77 13.79 -0.82 -11.49
N ALA A 78 12.58 -0.52 -11.98
CA ALA A 78 11.80 -1.43 -12.81
C ALA A 78 11.59 -0.89 -14.23
N GLY A 79 11.84 -1.74 -15.22
CA GLY A 79 11.55 -1.47 -16.63
C GLY A 79 10.14 -1.97 -16.97
N THR A 80 9.29 -1.07 -17.47
CA THR A 80 7.88 -1.38 -17.77
C THR A 80 7.62 -1.53 -19.26
N GLN A 81 6.57 -2.28 -19.61
CA GLN A 81 6.07 -2.40 -20.99
C GLN A 81 5.69 -1.04 -21.61
N GLY A 82 5.34 -0.03 -20.80
CA GLY A 82 5.04 1.33 -21.24
C GLY A 82 6.27 2.21 -21.50
N GLY A 83 7.48 1.65 -21.60
CA GLY A 83 8.72 2.39 -21.89
C GLY A 83 9.26 3.25 -20.73
N ASN A 84 8.61 3.23 -19.57
CA ASN A 84 9.05 3.95 -18.38
C ASN A 84 10.00 3.10 -17.53
N ILE A 85 11.02 3.74 -16.98
CA ILE A 85 11.71 3.28 -15.77
C ILE A 85 10.97 3.87 -14.57
N VAL A 86 10.64 3.03 -13.60
CA VAL A 86 9.92 3.42 -12.38
C VAL A 86 10.78 3.01 -11.18
N VAL A 87 10.87 3.88 -10.17
CA VAL A 87 11.85 3.76 -9.09
C VAL A 87 11.18 3.93 -7.74
N TRP A 88 11.39 2.95 -6.85
CA TRP A 88 10.81 2.93 -5.50
C TRP A 88 11.87 2.73 -4.41
N SER A 89 11.59 3.26 -3.23
CA SER A 89 12.35 3.03 -1.99
C SER A 89 12.22 1.57 -1.53
N LEU A 90 13.31 0.95 -1.07
CA LEU A 90 13.30 -0.37 -0.41
C LEU A 90 12.85 -0.30 1.06
N GLU A 91 12.97 0.87 1.70
CA GLU A 91 12.63 1.07 3.12
C GLU A 91 11.14 1.42 3.31
N THR A 92 10.60 2.29 2.46
CA THR A 92 9.23 2.82 2.60
C THR A 92 8.27 2.32 1.51
N TYR A 93 8.78 1.65 0.47
CA TYR A 93 8.02 1.20 -0.71
C TYR A 93 7.37 2.34 -1.53
N GLU A 94 7.83 3.58 -1.32
CA GLU A 94 7.29 4.77 -1.97
C GLU A 94 7.87 5.02 -3.36
N LEU A 95 7.05 5.56 -4.26
CA LEU A 95 7.43 5.95 -5.61
C LEU A 95 8.30 7.21 -5.59
N LEU A 96 9.60 7.03 -5.84
CA LEU A 96 10.58 8.12 -5.86
C LEU A 96 10.61 8.83 -7.23
N ALA A 97 10.45 8.09 -8.33
CA ALA A 97 10.43 8.66 -9.68
C ALA A 97 9.79 7.75 -10.73
N THR A 98 9.24 8.37 -11.76
CA THR A 98 8.87 7.74 -13.03
C THR A 98 9.53 8.53 -14.16
N VAL A 99 10.27 7.86 -15.05
CA VAL A 99 11.00 8.49 -16.15
C VAL A 99 10.70 7.78 -17.47
N PRO A 100 10.25 8.49 -18.52
CA PRO A 100 10.11 7.91 -19.86
C PRO A 100 11.50 7.63 -20.44
N ALA A 101 11.85 6.36 -20.54
CA ALA A 101 13.19 5.90 -20.88
C ALA A 101 13.33 5.49 -22.34
N HIS A 102 12.33 4.78 -22.85
CA HIS A 102 12.25 4.23 -24.20
C HIS A 102 10.88 4.57 -24.83
N LYS A 103 10.77 4.54 -26.15
CA LYS A 103 9.47 4.72 -26.85
C LYS A 103 8.54 3.52 -26.71
N GLU A 104 9.11 2.34 -26.48
CA GLU A 104 8.43 1.07 -26.28
C GLU A 104 9.01 0.35 -25.06
N SER A 105 8.51 -0.84 -24.75
CA SER A 105 8.89 -1.68 -23.61
C SER A 105 10.38 -1.60 -23.26
N VAL A 106 10.70 -1.32 -21.99
CA VAL A 106 12.05 -1.48 -21.44
C VAL A 106 12.27 -2.98 -21.22
N LEU A 107 13.24 -3.60 -21.89
CA LEU A 107 13.42 -5.06 -21.90
C LEU A 107 14.54 -5.55 -20.98
N SER A 108 15.50 -4.68 -20.65
CA SER A 108 16.60 -5.00 -19.73
C SER A 108 16.98 -3.79 -18.89
N LEU A 109 17.39 -4.05 -17.65
CA LEU A 109 18.00 -3.10 -16.73
C LEU A 109 19.24 -3.76 -16.11
N THR A 110 20.31 -3.00 -15.93
CA THR A 110 21.55 -3.47 -15.31
C THR A 110 22.29 -2.29 -14.68
N LEU A 111 22.76 -2.46 -13.44
CA LEU A 111 23.61 -1.48 -12.75
C LEU A 111 25.09 -1.71 -13.11
N SER A 112 25.91 -0.67 -12.98
CA SER A 112 27.37 -0.79 -12.99
C SER A 112 27.91 -1.45 -11.72
N ASP A 113 29.14 -1.99 -11.76
CA ASP A 113 29.81 -2.62 -10.60
C ASP A 113 29.90 -1.69 -9.36
N ASP A 114 29.95 -0.37 -9.58
CA ASP A 114 30.00 0.70 -8.59
C ASP A 114 28.63 1.37 -8.34
N LYS A 115 27.58 0.88 -9.01
CA LYS A 115 26.19 1.37 -8.97
C LYS A 115 25.96 2.86 -9.26
N THR A 116 26.94 3.57 -9.83
CA THR A 116 26.79 4.99 -10.23
C THR A 116 25.98 5.16 -11.52
N LEU A 117 25.93 4.11 -12.36
CA LEU A 117 25.25 4.09 -13.64
C LEU A 117 24.20 2.98 -13.71
N LEU A 118 23.07 3.31 -14.32
CA LEU A 118 22.03 2.36 -14.74
C LEU A 118 22.01 2.31 -16.27
N PHE A 119 21.96 1.10 -16.81
CA PHE A 119 21.85 0.83 -18.24
C PHE A 119 20.47 0.26 -18.53
N SER A 120 19.81 0.75 -19.57
CA SER A 120 18.49 0.26 -20.00
C SER A 120 18.44 -0.02 -21.49
N THR A 121 17.67 -1.04 -21.87
CA THR A 121 17.42 -1.40 -23.28
C THR A 121 15.92 -1.48 -23.55
N GLY A 122 15.52 -1.36 -24.81
CA GLY A 122 14.11 -1.48 -25.17
C GLY A 122 13.87 -2.09 -26.55
N ALA A 123 12.58 -2.28 -26.86
CA ALA A 123 12.11 -2.69 -28.18
C ALA A 123 12.36 -1.61 -29.27
N ASP A 124 12.57 -0.35 -28.88
CA ASP A 124 12.93 0.76 -29.77
C ASP A 124 14.37 0.71 -30.35
N ALA A 125 15.09 -0.40 -30.14
CA ALA A 125 16.45 -0.68 -30.60
C ALA A 125 17.54 0.29 -30.07
N ILE A 126 17.28 0.94 -28.92
CA ILE A 126 18.20 1.87 -28.25
C ILE A 126 18.76 1.23 -26.96
N VAL A 127 19.99 1.59 -26.61
CA VAL A 127 20.54 1.38 -25.25
C VAL A 127 20.78 2.74 -24.61
N ASN A 128 20.15 3.01 -23.47
CA ASN A 128 20.29 4.27 -22.74
C ASN A 128 21.17 4.09 -21.49
N VAL A 129 21.89 5.16 -21.12
CA VAL A 129 22.74 5.23 -19.94
C VAL A 129 22.24 6.35 -19.04
N TRP A 130 22.07 6.07 -17.75
CA TRP A 130 21.48 6.95 -16.77
C TRP A 130 22.40 7.08 -15.55
N SER A 131 22.42 8.26 -14.93
CA SER A 131 22.98 8.42 -13.57
C SER A 131 21.98 7.84 -12.55
N THR A 132 22.43 6.98 -11.63
CA THR A 132 21.55 6.46 -10.56
C THR A 132 21.23 7.50 -9.50
N GLU A 133 22.08 8.51 -9.30
CA GLU A 133 21.87 9.61 -8.34
C GLU A 133 20.76 10.58 -8.78
N SER A 134 20.67 10.88 -10.07
CA SER A 134 19.82 11.94 -10.61
C SER A 134 18.73 11.47 -11.58
N LEU A 135 18.76 10.21 -12.02
CA LEU A 135 17.96 9.64 -13.12
C LEU A 135 18.01 10.46 -14.42
N GLN A 136 19.04 11.30 -14.60
CA GLN A 136 19.27 11.98 -15.86
C GLN A 136 19.96 11.04 -16.85
N ARG A 137 19.45 11.03 -18.09
CA ARG A 137 20.07 10.30 -19.19
C ARG A 137 21.37 10.97 -19.60
N LEU A 138 22.47 10.22 -19.52
CA LEU A 138 23.81 10.68 -19.90
C LEU A 138 24.08 10.38 -21.38
N TYR A 139 23.62 9.24 -21.88
CA TYR A 139 23.85 8.78 -23.25
C TYR A 139 22.66 8.01 -23.83
N SER A 140 22.49 8.10 -25.15
CA SER A 140 21.64 7.20 -25.95
C SER A 140 22.49 6.60 -27.05
N LEU A 141 22.67 5.27 -27.02
CA LEU A 141 23.48 4.51 -27.97
C LEU A 141 22.59 3.94 -29.07
N TYR A 142 22.95 4.23 -30.31
CA TYR A 142 22.25 3.78 -31.52
C TYR A 142 23.09 2.77 -32.31
N SER A 143 22.45 1.70 -32.79
CA SER A 143 23.05 0.76 -33.74
C SER A 143 23.05 1.34 -35.17
N PRO A 144 24.18 1.27 -35.93
CA PRO A 144 24.20 1.62 -37.35
C PRO A 144 23.47 0.58 -38.23
N PHE A 145 23.22 -0.62 -37.71
CA PHE A 145 22.47 -1.70 -38.36
C PHE A 145 21.03 -1.77 -37.84
N GLU A 146 20.15 -2.46 -38.56
CA GLU A 146 18.80 -2.80 -38.09
C GLU A 146 18.89 -4.10 -37.28
N ILE A 147 18.51 -4.02 -36.00
CA ILE A 147 18.73 -5.10 -35.02
C ILE A 147 17.48 -5.61 -34.31
N GLY A 148 16.35 -4.90 -34.44
CA GLY A 148 15.13 -5.16 -33.68
C GLY A 148 15.32 -4.92 -32.18
N ASP A 149 14.52 -5.60 -31.37
CA ASP A 149 14.55 -5.53 -29.91
C ASP A 149 15.95 -5.77 -29.34
N VAL A 150 16.30 -5.05 -28.27
CA VAL A 150 17.53 -5.32 -27.49
C VAL A 150 17.13 -5.94 -26.14
N PHE A 151 17.26 -7.25 -26.01
CA PHE A 151 16.77 -8.02 -24.86
C PHE A 151 17.70 -8.00 -23.64
N CYS A 152 19.02 -7.80 -23.83
CA CYS A 152 19.98 -7.87 -22.74
C CYS A 152 21.17 -6.92 -22.93
N VAL A 153 21.70 -6.41 -21.81
CA VAL A 153 22.90 -5.56 -21.72
C VAL A 153 23.77 -5.99 -20.54
N VAL A 154 25.09 -5.87 -20.66
CA VAL A 154 26.04 -5.96 -19.52
C VAL A 154 27.16 -4.93 -19.65
N HIS A 155 27.78 -4.58 -18.52
CA HIS A 155 28.86 -3.60 -18.44
C HIS A 155 30.16 -4.23 -17.90
N SER A 156 31.28 -3.95 -18.56
CA SER A 156 32.62 -4.16 -18.02
C SER A 156 33.14 -2.84 -17.42
N ALA A 157 33.24 -2.75 -16.10
CA ALA A 157 33.90 -1.60 -15.47
C ALA A 157 35.41 -1.56 -15.74
N ARG A 158 36.05 -2.71 -15.99
CA ARG A 158 37.49 -2.81 -16.33
C ARG A 158 37.78 -2.12 -17.66
N SER A 159 37.03 -2.45 -18.72
CA SER A 159 37.25 -1.87 -20.04
C SER A 159 36.44 -0.59 -20.30
N GLN A 160 35.47 -0.28 -19.43
CA GLN A 160 34.43 0.74 -19.57
C GLN A 160 33.60 0.53 -20.85
N THR A 161 33.24 -0.74 -21.10
CA THR A 161 32.54 -1.19 -22.31
C THR A 161 31.19 -1.81 -21.97
N LEU A 162 30.14 -1.34 -22.63
CA LEU A 162 28.84 -2.00 -22.67
C LEU A 162 28.79 -3.03 -23.79
N PHE A 163 28.14 -4.15 -23.53
CA PHE A 163 27.78 -5.17 -24.52
C PHE A 163 26.27 -5.35 -24.51
N TRP A 164 25.64 -5.57 -25.68
CA TRP A 164 24.22 -5.90 -25.76
C TRP A 164 23.89 -6.93 -26.83
N GLY A 165 22.84 -7.71 -26.56
CA GLY A 165 22.31 -8.77 -27.44
C GLY A 165 20.94 -8.39 -28.00
N ALA A 166 20.73 -8.67 -29.29
CA ALA A 166 19.56 -8.20 -30.02
C ALA A 166 18.78 -9.29 -30.78
N GLN A 167 17.56 -8.94 -31.21
CA GLN A 167 16.62 -9.79 -31.95
C GLN A 167 17.21 -10.32 -33.27
N ASN A 168 18.03 -9.54 -33.98
CA ASN A 168 18.73 -10.03 -35.19
C ASN A 168 19.91 -11.00 -34.92
N ALA A 169 20.02 -11.54 -33.70
CA ALA A 169 21.05 -12.46 -33.23
C ALA A 169 22.49 -11.90 -33.25
N SER A 170 22.66 -10.57 -33.24
CA SER A 170 23.96 -9.91 -33.13
C SER A 170 24.37 -9.57 -31.70
N ILE A 171 25.68 -9.49 -31.48
CA ILE A 171 26.29 -8.84 -30.31
C ILE A 171 26.90 -7.52 -30.76
N GLN A 172 26.64 -6.44 -30.02
CA GLN A 172 27.31 -5.14 -30.19
C GLN A 172 28.00 -4.68 -28.91
N TRP A 173 28.96 -3.76 -29.06
CA TRP A 173 29.67 -3.19 -27.92
C TRP A 173 30.05 -1.72 -28.10
N TYR A 174 30.12 -0.97 -27.00
CA TYR A 174 30.52 0.45 -27.02
C TYR A 174 31.33 0.82 -25.77
N LYS A 175 32.46 1.52 -25.97
CA LYS A 175 33.32 1.99 -24.87
C LYS A 175 32.96 3.43 -24.51
N LEU A 176 32.51 3.64 -23.27
CA LEU A 176 31.96 4.92 -22.79
C LEU A 176 33.02 6.02 -22.74
N ASN A 177 34.28 5.68 -22.40
CA ASN A 177 35.35 6.64 -22.17
C ASN A 177 36.13 7.07 -23.43
N THR A 178 35.49 7.12 -24.62
CA THR A 178 36.12 7.70 -25.83
C THR A 178 35.81 9.19 -25.96
N ASP A 179 36.77 10.03 -25.60
CA ASP A 179 36.58 11.48 -25.47
C ASP A 179 36.65 12.27 -26.80
N THR A 180 36.09 13.48 -26.80
CA THR A 180 36.20 14.59 -27.77
C THR A 180 35.71 14.43 -29.23
N ALA A 181 35.67 13.25 -29.86
CA ALA A 181 35.61 13.18 -31.34
C ALA A 181 34.60 12.19 -31.99
N VAL A 182 33.29 12.40 -31.79
CA VAL A 182 32.24 11.85 -32.68
C VAL A 182 31.26 12.97 -33.05
N LYS A 183 31.06 13.22 -34.35
CA LYS A 183 30.06 14.17 -34.85
C LYS A 183 28.65 13.61 -34.64
N SER A 184 27.70 14.48 -34.30
CA SER A 184 26.26 14.15 -34.34
C SER A 184 25.90 13.52 -35.69
N PRO A 185 25.18 12.38 -35.72
CA PRO A 185 24.76 11.78 -36.98
C PRO A 185 23.80 12.71 -37.73
N ALA A 186 23.77 12.59 -39.07
CA ALA A 186 22.69 13.20 -39.84
C ALA A 186 21.34 12.60 -39.42
N SER A 187 20.27 13.39 -39.54
CA SER A 187 18.88 13.11 -39.11
C SER A 187 18.24 11.82 -39.67
N ASN A 188 18.93 11.11 -40.55
CA ASN A 188 18.41 10.01 -41.37
C ASN A 188 18.87 8.63 -40.85
N LEU A 189 19.50 8.56 -39.68
CA LEU A 189 20.05 7.33 -39.08
C LEU A 189 19.28 6.83 -37.85
N ALA A 190 18.35 7.62 -37.31
CA ALA A 190 17.52 7.26 -36.17
C ALA A 190 16.55 6.11 -36.50
N PRO A 191 16.22 5.21 -35.56
CA PRO A 191 15.09 4.29 -35.68
C PRO A 191 13.81 5.06 -36.05
N GLY A 192 13.07 4.57 -37.04
CA GLY A 192 11.91 5.25 -37.63
C GLY A 192 12.21 6.22 -38.80
N SER A 193 13.47 6.68 -38.98
CA SER A 193 13.86 7.54 -40.12
C SER A 193 14.44 6.78 -41.32
N ARG A 194 14.67 5.47 -41.17
CA ARG A 194 15.24 4.61 -42.22
C ARG A 194 14.15 4.17 -43.18
N LYS A 195 14.26 4.58 -44.44
CA LYS A 195 13.38 4.07 -45.49
C LYS A 195 13.68 2.60 -45.77
N HIS A 196 12.73 1.73 -45.46
CA HIS A 196 12.87 0.28 -45.60
C HIS A 196 12.75 -0.10 -47.07
N ARG A 197 13.86 -0.46 -47.72
CA ARG A 197 13.97 -0.61 -49.19
C ARG A 197 13.01 -1.62 -49.84
N PHE A 198 12.34 -2.45 -49.04
CA PHE A 198 11.39 -3.48 -49.51
C PHE A 198 9.92 -3.16 -49.15
N PHE A 199 9.65 -2.18 -48.28
CA PHE A 199 8.30 -1.68 -48.02
C PHE A 199 8.06 -0.28 -48.63
N ASP A 200 9.11 0.55 -48.71
CA ASP A 200 9.08 1.89 -49.32
C ASP A 200 9.46 1.89 -50.81
N SER A 201 9.68 0.70 -51.40
CA SER A 201 9.90 0.58 -52.84
C SER A 201 8.61 0.85 -53.60
N LEU A 202 8.59 1.92 -54.39
CA LEU A 202 7.53 2.15 -55.38
C LEU A 202 7.46 0.97 -56.35
N GLY A 203 6.43 0.15 -56.22
CA GLY A 203 6.12 -0.91 -57.19
C GLY A 203 5.79 -0.34 -58.58
N PRO A 204 5.76 -1.18 -59.62
CA PRO A 204 5.43 -0.77 -60.99
C PRO A 204 3.98 -0.27 -61.07
N GLY A 205 3.79 1.03 -60.81
CA GLY A 205 2.50 1.67 -60.59
C GLY A 205 2.62 3.02 -59.87
N GLY A 206 3.66 3.23 -59.05
CA GLY A 206 4.15 4.58 -58.73
C GLY A 206 3.28 5.47 -57.84
N ILE A 207 2.43 4.91 -56.97
CA ILE A 207 1.70 5.67 -55.93
C ILE A 207 2.08 5.10 -54.56
N ALA A 208 2.50 5.98 -53.64
CA ALA A 208 2.72 5.64 -52.25
C ALA A 208 1.55 6.13 -51.39
N ASN A 209 0.94 5.23 -50.63
CA ASN A 209 0.13 5.64 -49.49
C ASN A 209 1.09 6.17 -48.41
N VAL A 210 1.18 7.49 -48.29
CA VAL A 210 1.80 8.12 -47.14
C VAL A 210 0.93 7.81 -45.93
N ILE A 211 1.35 6.83 -45.11
CA ILE A 211 0.92 6.78 -43.72
C ILE A 211 1.36 8.12 -43.13
N ALA A 212 0.40 8.93 -42.70
CA ALA A 212 0.71 10.22 -42.11
C ALA A 212 1.56 9.98 -40.85
N ASP A 213 2.62 10.77 -40.70
CA ASP A 213 3.35 10.90 -39.44
C ASP A 213 2.40 11.60 -38.46
N GLU A 214 1.50 10.82 -37.83
CA GLU A 214 0.48 11.35 -36.91
C GLU A 214 1.18 12.11 -35.79
N GLY A 215 0.94 13.42 -35.78
CA GLY A 215 1.99 14.39 -35.48
C GLY A 215 2.70 14.11 -34.16
N ALA A 216 4.03 14.02 -34.23
CA ALA A 216 4.90 13.81 -33.08
C ALA A 216 4.50 14.70 -31.89
N VAL A 217 3.78 14.11 -30.94
CA VAL A 217 3.33 14.80 -29.74
C VAL A 217 4.58 15.09 -28.91
N ASN A 218 5.04 16.34 -28.98
CA ASN A 218 6.12 16.87 -28.15
C ASN A 218 5.64 17.04 -26.69
N GLY A 219 5.20 15.94 -26.08
CA GLY A 219 5.18 15.80 -24.63
C GLY A 219 6.61 15.90 -24.12
N ALA A 220 6.79 16.60 -23.00
CA ALA A 220 8.10 16.88 -22.41
C ALA A 220 8.71 15.62 -21.76
N SER A 221 9.16 14.68 -22.60
CA SER A 221 10.07 13.62 -22.20
C SER A 221 11.45 14.19 -21.88
N ASN A 222 12.20 13.53 -20.99
CA ASN A 222 13.50 14.00 -20.54
C ASN A 222 14.54 13.96 -21.68
N GLN A 223 14.61 15.03 -22.48
CA GLN A 223 15.57 15.22 -23.57
C GLN A 223 16.98 15.57 -23.05
N GLY A 224 17.52 14.71 -22.20
CA GLY A 224 18.92 14.71 -21.78
C GLY A 224 19.76 13.68 -22.54
N GLY A 225 21.08 13.87 -22.48
CA GLY A 225 22.07 12.88 -22.89
C GLY A 225 22.66 13.07 -24.29
N ARG A 226 23.91 12.62 -24.48
CA ARG A 226 24.60 12.65 -25.77
C ARG A 226 24.16 11.45 -26.61
N ALA A 227 23.57 11.70 -27.77
CA ALA A 227 23.33 10.68 -28.78
C ALA A 227 24.66 10.21 -29.39
N LEU A 228 24.93 8.91 -29.32
CA LEU A 228 26.15 8.27 -29.82
C LEU A 228 25.77 7.09 -30.72
N THR A 229 26.60 6.77 -31.72
CA THR A 229 26.38 5.61 -32.60
C THR A 229 27.50 4.60 -32.39
N ALA A 230 27.14 3.32 -32.26
CA ALA A 230 28.12 2.24 -32.20
C ALA A 230 28.96 2.23 -33.48
N PRO A 231 30.31 2.15 -33.42
CA PRO A 231 31.13 2.03 -34.61
C PRO A 231 30.75 0.77 -35.40
N SER A 232 30.66 0.83 -36.72
CA SER A 232 30.23 -0.32 -37.55
C SER A 232 31.15 -1.55 -37.46
N ARG A 233 32.35 -1.40 -36.89
CA ARG A 233 33.29 -2.49 -36.55
C ARG A 233 32.97 -3.19 -35.21
N ASN A 234 32.18 -2.56 -34.33
CA ASN A 234 31.77 -3.09 -33.03
C ASN A 234 30.48 -3.92 -33.15
N TYR A 235 30.37 -4.74 -34.19
CA TYR A 235 29.15 -5.48 -34.57
C TYR A 235 29.50 -6.89 -35.00
N LEU A 236 28.99 -7.88 -34.27
CA LEU A 236 29.14 -9.31 -34.57
C LEU A 236 27.79 -9.88 -35.01
N PRO A 237 27.49 -9.96 -36.32
CA PRO A 237 26.26 -10.56 -36.83
C PRO A 237 26.24 -12.08 -36.63
N TYR A 238 25.03 -12.65 -36.49
CA TYR A 238 24.82 -14.10 -36.35
C TYR A 238 25.66 -14.76 -35.24
N ALA A 239 25.85 -14.02 -34.14
CA ALA A 239 26.52 -14.53 -32.94
C ALA A 239 25.74 -15.74 -32.37
N HIS A 240 24.42 -15.77 -32.52
CA HIS A 240 23.56 -16.96 -32.39
C HIS A 240 22.75 -17.19 -33.69
N LYS A 241 22.03 -18.31 -33.79
CA LYS A 241 21.08 -18.57 -34.89
C LYS A 241 19.68 -17.99 -34.67
N SER A 242 19.45 -17.36 -33.53
CA SER A 242 18.17 -16.86 -33.03
C SER A 242 18.45 -15.80 -31.94
N TYR A 243 17.41 -15.21 -31.36
CA TYR A 243 17.49 -14.04 -30.48
C TYR A 243 18.42 -14.29 -29.27
N ILE A 244 19.17 -13.28 -28.83
CA ILE A 244 20.01 -13.36 -27.63
C ILE A 244 19.23 -12.82 -26.45
N TYR A 245 18.65 -13.71 -25.65
CA TYR A 245 17.78 -13.34 -24.52
C TYR A 245 18.56 -12.95 -23.27
N SER A 246 19.69 -13.60 -23.00
CA SER A 246 20.47 -13.41 -21.78
C SER A 246 21.96 -13.26 -22.05
N MET A 247 22.61 -12.44 -21.20
CA MET A 247 24.02 -12.12 -21.29
C MET A 247 24.59 -11.93 -19.87
N LEU A 248 25.80 -12.42 -19.62
CA LEU A 248 26.56 -12.22 -18.39
C LEU A 248 28.01 -11.84 -18.70
N LEU A 249 28.66 -11.15 -17.77
CA LEU A 249 30.10 -10.94 -17.76
C LEU A 249 30.71 -11.62 -16.53
N VAL A 250 31.66 -12.54 -16.74
CA VAL A 250 32.31 -13.33 -15.69
C VAL A 250 33.79 -12.97 -15.61
N LYS A 251 34.30 -12.73 -14.39
CA LYS A 251 35.69 -12.32 -14.13
C LYS A 251 36.53 -13.51 -13.64
N GLY A 252 37.77 -13.62 -14.09
CA GLY A 252 38.78 -14.59 -13.61
C GLY A 252 38.61 -16.05 -14.05
N LEU A 253 37.73 -16.34 -15.02
CA LEU A 253 37.18 -17.69 -15.24
C LEU A 253 38.21 -18.78 -15.60
N PHE A 254 39.24 -18.48 -16.40
CA PHE A 254 40.22 -19.46 -16.85
C PHE A 254 41.65 -19.17 -16.34
N THR A 255 41.80 -18.20 -15.43
CA THR A 255 43.06 -17.78 -14.81
C THR A 255 44.20 -17.44 -15.79
N ARG A 256 43.89 -17.07 -17.03
CA ARG A 256 44.90 -16.74 -18.06
C ARG A 256 45.61 -15.41 -17.79
N GLY A 257 44.97 -14.55 -17.00
CA GLY A 257 45.54 -13.40 -16.31
C GLY A 257 44.80 -13.19 -14.99
N ARG A 258 45.26 -12.24 -14.16
CA ARG A 258 44.54 -11.89 -12.91
C ARG A 258 43.19 -11.23 -13.17
N ASP A 259 43.07 -10.54 -14.30
CA ASP A 259 41.94 -9.65 -14.63
C ASP A 259 41.25 -10.06 -15.95
N GLU A 260 41.16 -11.38 -16.22
CA GLU A 260 40.48 -11.96 -17.39
C GLU A 260 38.96 -11.73 -17.32
N GLU A 261 38.33 -11.32 -18.43
CA GLU A 261 36.87 -11.20 -18.54
C GLU A 261 36.32 -12.08 -19.67
N VAL A 262 35.25 -12.82 -19.38
CA VAL A 262 34.55 -13.70 -20.31
C VAL A 262 33.09 -13.28 -20.41
N LEU A 263 32.65 -12.95 -21.62
CA LEU A 263 31.24 -12.70 -21.92
C LEU A 263 30.53 -14.04 -22.15
N ILE A 264 29.36 -14.24 -21.56
CA ILE A 264 28.54 -15.45 -21.73
C ILE A 264 27.19 -15.03 -22.31
N THR A 265 26.71 -15.70 -23.37
CA THR A 265 25.44 -15.39 -24.04
C THR A 265 24.55 -16.61 -24.19
N GLY A 266 23.27 -16.46 -23.85
CA GLY A 266 22.20 -17.44 -24.01
C GLY A 266 21.28 -17.08 -25.17
N GLY A 267 21.09 -18.02 -26.11
CA GLY A 267 20.28 -17.81 -27.31
C GLY A 267 18.99 -18.63 -27.34
N GLY A 268 18.01 -18.09 -28.08
CA GLY A 268 16.83 -18.82 -28.59
C GLY A 268 17.16 -19.82 -29.71
N ASP A 269 18.42 -20.23 -29.84
CA ASP A 269 18.86 -21.40 -30.61
C ASP A 269 19.27 -22.57 -29.69
N GLY A 270 18.92 -22.44 -28.40
CA GLY A 270 19.25 -23.36 -27.32
C GLY A 270 20.73 -23.45 -26.99
N THR A 271 21.56 -22.53 -27.48
CA THR A 271 23.01 -22.58 -27.25
C THR A 271 23.46 -21.52 -26.26
N ILE A 272 24.46 -21.89 -25.47
CA ILE A 272 25.20 -20.98 -24.59
C ILE A 272 26.59 -20.83 -25.20
N LYS A 273 27.09 -19.61 -25.34
CA LYS A 273 28.42 -19.33 -25.89
C LYS A 273 29.23 -18.50 -24.91
N LEU A 274 30.52 -18.81 -24.82
CA LEU A 274 31.51 -18.04 -24.06
C LEU A 274 32.43 -17.33 -25.04
N TRP A 275 32.75 -16.06 -24.79
CA TRP A 275 33.56 -15.20 -25.64
C TRP A 275 34.66 -14.51 -24.81
N SER A 276 35.90 -14.50 -25.30
CA SER A 276 36.96 -13.64 -24.76
C SER A 276 36.78 -12.22 -25.30
N VAL A 277 36.92 -11.23 -24.41
CA VAL A 277 36.69 -9.80 -24.69
C VAL A 277 37.92 -8.94 -24.39
N ASP A 278 39.12 -9.53 -24.40
CA ASP A 278 40.37 -8.79 -24.15
C ASP A 278 40.91 -8.08 -25.41
N ASP A 279 40.57 -8.55 -26.61
CA ASP A 279 40.97 -7.99 -27.90
C ASP A 279 39.75 -7.50 -28.72
N LEU A 280 39.03 -6.52 -28.15
CA LEU A 280 37.89 -5.87 -28.79
C LEU A 280 38.28 -4.88 -29.91
N ALA A 281 39.58 -4.61 -30.07
CA ALA A 281 40.09 -3.57 -30.95
C ALA A 281 40.51 -4.11 -32.32
N GLU A 282 41.20 -5.26 -32.38
CA GLU A 282 41.63 -5.85 -33.65
C GLU A 282 40.63 -6.88 -34.19
N SER A 283 39.93 -7.60 -33.32
CA SER A 283 39.16 -8.79 -33.74
C SER A 283 37.78 -8.99 -33.10
N GLY A 284 37.47 -8.32 -31.99
CA GLY A 284 36.16 -8.43 -31.33
C GLY A 284 35.98 -9.70 -30.49
N PRO A 285 34.75 -10.00 -30.03
CA PRO A 285 34.47 -11.15 -29.18
C PRO A 285 34.83 -12.50 -29.84
N LYS A 286 35.85 -13.18 -29.31
CA LYS A 286 36.34 -14.48 -29.83
C LYS A 286 35.69 -15.64 -29.09
N GLN A 287 34.91 -16.47 -29.78
CA GLN A 287 34.20 -17.62 -29.18
C GLN A 287 35.20 -18.65 -28.60
N ILE A 288 35.16 -18.88 -27.29
CA ILE A 288 36.02 -19.83 -26.56
C ILE A 288 35.44 -21.24 -26.62
N THR A 289 34.17 -21.39 -26.26
CA THR A 289 33.48 -22.66 -26.07
C THR A 289 31.97 -22.47 -26.24
N LYS A 290 31.23 -23.58 -26.38
CA LYS A 290 29.80 -23.59 -26.67
C LYS A 290 29.12 -24.81 -26.05
N PHE A 291 28.03 -24.59 -25.32
CA PHE A 291 27.08 -25.63 -24.91
C PHE A 291 25.85 -25.63 -25.84
N LYS A 292 25.20 -26.79 -26.00
CA LYS A 292 23.91 -26.92 -26.70
C LYS A 292 22.91 -27.65 -25.79
N ASN A 293 21.75 -27.04 -25.59
CA ASN A 293 20.53 -27.65 -25.06
C ASN A 293 19.76 -28.34 -26.19
N ALA A 294 18.77 -29.18 -25.87
CA ALA A 294 17.99 -29.94 -26.86
C ALA A 294 16.94 -29.07 -27.58
N ASP A 295 17.42 -27.99 -28.21
CA ASP A 295 16.67 -26.98 -28.97
C ASP A 295 15.65 -26.14 -28.14
N SER A 296 15.63 -26.31 -26.81
CA SER A 296 14.98 -25.41 -25.83
C SER A 296 15.73 -24.08 -25.69
N ASN A 297 15.02 -22.94 -25.65
CA ASN A 297 15.63 -21.61 -25.55
C ASN A 297 16.32 -21.39 -24.21
N VAL A 298 17.45 -20.67 -24.21
CA VAL A 298 18.09 -20.19 -22.97
C VAL A 298 17.56 -18.81 -22.65
N LEU A 299 16.67 -18.73 -21.65
CA LEU A 299 15.97 -17.49 -21.29
C LEU A 299 16.81 -16.64 -20.34
N SER A 300 17.35 -17.25 -19.29
CA SER A 300 18.14 -16.59 -18.24
C SER A 300 19.41 -17.35 -17.89
N LEU A 301 20.39 -16.62 -17.35
CA LEU A 301 21.70 -17.14 -16.94
C LEU A 301 22.09 -16.53 -15.59
N SER A 302 22.70 -17.34 -14.72
CA SER A 302 23.38 -16.89 -13.50
C SER A 302 24.64 -17.73 -13.25
N TYR A 303 25.60 -17.26 -12.45
CA TYR A 303 26.84 -18.00 -12.19
C TYR A 303 27.29 -17.88 -10.73
N ARG A 304 27.98 -18.90 -10.23
CA ARG A 304 28.62 -18.90 -8.90
C ARG A 304 29.86 -19.79 -8.91
N GLY A 305 31.01 -19.21 -8.59
CA GLY A 305 32.30 -19.90 -8.68
C GLY A 305 32.54 -20.45 -10.09
N SER A 306 32.81 -21.76 -10.19
CA SER A 306 32.99 -22.46 -11.48
C SER A 306 31.69 -22.93 -12.15
N PHE A 307 30.52 -22.66 -11.56
CA PHE A 307 29.23 -23.17 -12.07
C PHE A 307 28.42 -22.08 -12.78
N LEU A 308 27.84 -22.44 -13.93
CA LEU A 308 26.88 -21.64 -14.69
C LEU A 308 25.52 -22.33 -14.64
N TYR A 309 24.48 -21.55 -14.38
CA TYR A 309 23.10 -21.98 -14.20
C TYR A 309 22.26 -21.33 -15.31
N ALA A 310 21.50 -22.12 -16.05
CA ALA A 310 20.75 -21.68 -17.22
C ALA A 310 19.27 -22.07 -17.12
N GLY A 311 18.37 -21.07 -17.14
CA GLY A 311 16.92 -21.26 -17.19
C GLY A 311 16.44 -21.51 -18.62
N LEU A 312 15.65 -22.56 -18.83
CA LEU A 312 15.20 -23.01 -20.15
C LEU A 312 13.69 -22.87 -20.35
N SER A 313 13.27 -22.66 -21.60
CA SER A 313 11.87 -22.63 -22.04
C SER A 313 11.17 -24.02 -22.08
N ASP A 314 11.59 -24.95 -21.22
CA ASP A 314 11.04 -26.30 -21.11
C ASP A 314 10.81 -26.75 -19.65
N GLY A 315 10.87 -25.82 -18.71
CA GLY A 315 10.68 -26.07 -17.27
C GLY A 315 11.88 -26.68 -16.55
N ARG A 316 13.06 -26.66 -17.19
CA ARG A 316 14.32 -27.14 -16.60
C ARG A 316 15.31 -26.02 -16.36
N ALA A 317 16.16 -26.22 -15.36
CA ALA A 317 17.39 -25.48 -15.17
C ALA A 317 18.59 -26.42 -15.39
N HIS A 318 19.53 -26.03 -16.24
CA HIS A 318 20.74 -26.79 -16.50
C HIS A 318 21.95 -26.15 -15.80
N ILE A 319 22.73 -26.97 -15.08
CA ILE A 319 23.91 -26.52 -14.34
C ILE A 319 25.16 -27.10 -14.99
N TYR A 320 26.04 -26.22 -15.45
CA TYR A 320 27.30 -26.53 -16.12
C TYR A 320 28.49 -26.20 -15.21
N ASN A 321 29.55 -27.00 -15.26
CA ASN A 321 30.85 -26.63 -14.73
C ASN A 321 31.71 -26.05 -15.87
N LEU A 322 32.10 -24.79 -15.73
CA LEU A 322 32.84 -24.02 -16.72
C LEU A 322 34.32 -24.42 -16.82
N ALA A 323 34.91 -24.94 -15.73
CA ALA A 323 36.28 -25.43 -15.71
C ALA A 323 36.43 -26.77 -16.43
N SER A 324 35.46 -27.70 -16.26
CA SER A 324 35.45 -28.98 -16.99
C SER A 324 34.74 -28.93 -18.35
N ASN A 325 34.00 -27.86 -18.64
CA ASN A 325 33.12 -27.73 -19.82
C ASN A 325 32.08 -28.87 -19.94
N GLN A 326 31.49 -29.28 -18.81
CA GLN A 326 30.50 -30.35 -18.76
C GLN A 326 29.18 -29.89 -18.14
N LEU A 327 28.08 -30.45 -18.61
CA LEU A 327 26.79 -30.40 -17.91
C LEU A 327 26.90 -31.31 -16.67
N VAL A 328 26.66 -30.75 -15.49
CA VAL A 328 26.76 -31.44 -14.20
C VAL A 328 25.41 -31.98 -13.76
N GLN A 329 24.36 -31.15 -13.84
CA GLN A 329 23.05 -31.49 -13.30
C GLN A 329 21.93 -30.89 -14.17
N LYS A 330 20.78 -31.57 -14.16
CA LYS A 330 19.52 -31.08 -14.72
C LYS A 330 18.48 -30.99 -13.59
N LEU A 331 18.12 -29.78 -13.21
CA LEU A 331 17.00 -29.52 -12.33
C LEU A 331 15.70 -29.50 -13.13
N GLN A 332 14.69 -30.22 -12.63
CA GLN A 332 13.30 -30.10 -13.06
C GLN A 332 12.64 -29.09 -12.11
N VAL A 333 12.13 -27.97 -12.65
CA VAL A 333 11.51 -26.90 -11.86
C VAL A 333 9.98 -27.02 -11.85
N ASP A 334 9.41 -27.53 -12.95
CA ASP A 334 7.97 -27.57 -13.21
C ASP A 334 7.35 -26.16 -13.26
N HIS A 335 6.01 -26.08 -13.34
CA HIS A 335 5.27 -24.82 -13.42
C HIS A 335 5.65 -23.90 -14.60
N GLY A 336 6.00 -24.48 -15.76
CA GLY A 336 6.29 -23.76 -17.01
C GLY A 336 7.76 -23.36 -17.18
N ASP A 337 8.06 -22.57 -18.22
CA ASP A 337 9.38 -22.05 -18.57
C ASP A 337 10.11 -21.46 -17.35
N VAL A 338 11.41 -21.74 -17.20
CA VAL A 338 12.26 -21.04 -16.21
C VAL A 338 12.69 -19.72 -16.82
N SER A 339 11.84 -18.70 -16.67
CA SER A 339 12.07 -17.36 -17.22
C SER A 339 13.26 -16.68 -16.55
N GLN A 340 13.40 -16.81 -15.23
CA GLN A 340 14.46 -16.18 -14.45
C GLN A 340 15.17 -17.18 -13.52
N ILE A 341 16.49 -17.01 -13.38
CA ILE A 341 17.32 -17.78 -12.46
C ILE A 341 18.33 -16.86 -11.76
N LEU A 342 18.37 -16.93 -10.42
CA LEU A 342 19.31 -16.19 -9.58
C LEU A 342 20.03 -17.18 -8.66
N VAL A 343 21.31 -16.91 -8.35
CA VAL A 343 22.11 -17.75 -7.46
C VAL A 343 22.77 -16.88 -6.41
N SER A 344 22.53 -17.23 -5.14
CA SER A 344 23.10 -16.58 -3.95
C SER A 344 24.22 -17.43 -3.36
N THR A 345 24.83 -16.97 -2.26
CA THR A 345 25.82 -17.77 -1.51
C THR A 345 25.24 -19.06 -0.92
N GLU A 346 23.94 -19.11 -0.63
CA GLU A 346 23.31 -20.20 0.13
C GLU A 346 22.18 -20.94 -0.63
N SER A 347 21.66 -20.36 -1.71
CA SER A 347 20.52 -20.93 -2.45
C SER A 347 20.45 -20.54 -3.93
N ILE A 348 19.80 -21.39 -4.72
CA ILE A 348 19.45 -21.19 -6.13
C ILE A 348 17.95 -20.87 -6.20
N LEU A 349 17.57 -19.81 -6.93
CA LEU A 349 16.19 -19.35 -7.10
C LEU A 349 15.78 -19.43 -8.57
N CYS A 350 14.68 -20.12 -8.86
CA CYS A 350 14.10 -20.23 -10.19
C CYS A 350 12.69 -19.62 -10.18
N GLY A 351 12.44 -18.63 -11.04
CA GLY A 351 11.11 -18.05 -11.30
C GLY A 351 10.52 -18.56 -12.61
N THR A 352 9.21 -18.84 -12.63
CA THR A 352 8.57 -19.51 -13.77
C THR A 352 7.51 -18.69 -14.52
N SER A 353 7.19 -19.13 -15.73
CA SER A 353 6.12 -18.55 -16.56
C SER A 353 4.68 -18.81 -16.05
N GLN A 354 4.50 -19.54 -14.95
CA GLN A 354 3.22 -19.66 -14.23
C GLN A 354 3.20 -18.92 -12.89
N GLY A 355 4.21 -18.08 -12.60
CA GLY A 355 4.23 -17.23 -11.41
C GLY A 355 4.75 -17.89 -10.14
N TRP A 356 5.41 -19.05 -10.26
CA TRP A 356 5.99 -19.78 -9.13
C TRP A 356 7.46 -19.43 -8.94
N ILE A 357 7.90 -19.40 -7.68
CA ILE A 357 9.31 -19.36 -7.29
C ILE A 357 9.64 -20.68 -6.59
N LYS A 358 10.73 -21.32 -7.02
CA LYS A 358 11.35 -22.43 -6.30
C LYS A 358 12.75 -22.05 -5.82
N ARG A 359 13.05 -22.42 -4.58
CA ARG A 359 14.35 -22.24 -3.91
C ARG A 359 14.99 -23.62 -3.69
N TYR A 360 16.22 -23.78 -4.13
CA TYR A 360 17.02 -25.01 -3.96
C TYR A 360 18.29 -24.73 -3.15
N ASP A 361 18.82 -25.76 -2.50
CA ASP A 361 20.12 -25.72 -1.83
C ASP A 361 21.30 -26.06 -2.79
N ASP A 362 22.51 -26.03 -2.24
CA ASP A 362 23.75 -26.37 -2.96
C ASP A 362 23.86 -27.84 -3.41
N HIS A 363 23.03 -28.73 -2.86
CA HIS A 363 22.90 -30.13 -3.28
C HIS A 363 21.76 -30.32 -4.30
N PHE A 364 21.13 -29.24 -4.76
CA PHE A 364 20.01 -29.20 -5.69
C PHE A 364 18.70 -29.80 -5.12
N ALA A 365 18.54 -29.86 -3.79
CA ALA A 365 17.29 -30.24 -3.13
C ALA A 365 16.35 -29.05 -3.01
N GLU A 366 15.04 -29.26 -3.23
CA GLU A 366 14.02 -28.21 -3.10
C GLU A 366 13.79 -27.87 -1.62
N LEU A 367 14.01 -26.60 -1.26
CA LEU A 367 13.85 -26.07 0.10
C LEU A 367 12.46 -25.45 0.31
N GLU A 368 12.04 -24.60 -0.64
CA GLU A 368 10.79 -23.85 -0.60
C GLU A 368 10.22 -23.70 -2.03
N SER A 369 8.89 -23.77 -2.16
CA SER A 369 8.16 -23.53 -3.40
C SER A 369 6.89 -22.75 -3.08
N TRP A 370 6.65 -21.63 -3.76
CA TRP A 370 5.47 -20.79 -3.54
C TRP A 370 5.06 -20.03 -4.80
N GLN A 371 3.77 -19.66 -4.88
CA GLN A 371 3.28 -18.76 -5.92
C GLN A 371 3.54 -17.30 -5.51
N ALA A 372 4.16 -16.52 -6.40
CA ALA A 372 4.63 -15.17 -6.15
C ALA A 372 4.02 -14.09 -7.08
N ALA A 373 3.42 -14.54 -8.18
CA ALA A 373 2.70 -13.71 -9.14
C ALA A 373 1.39 -14.40 -9.57
N ALA A 374 0.41 -13.61 -10.01
CA ALA A 374 -0.81 -14.13 -10.64
C ALA A 374 -0.57 -14.50 -12.11
N GLY A 375 0.50 -13.98 -12.71
CA GLY A 375 0.95 -14.28 -14.07
C GLY A 375 2.42 -14.70 -14.15
N LYS A 376 3.05 -14.45 -15.30
CA LYS A 376 4.47 -14.77 -15.54
C LYS A 376 5.36 -13.92 -14.65
N ILE A 377 6.32 -14.54 -13.96
CA ILE A 377 7.51 -13.82 -13.47
C ILE A 377 8.36 -13.50 -14.69
N LEU A 378 8.66 -12.22 -14.88
CA LEU A 378 9.46 -11.73 -16.01
C LEU A 378 10.83 -11.22 -15.52
N ALA A 379 10.88 -10.63 -14.33
CA ALA A 379 12.10 -10.11 -13.73
C ALA A 379 12.24 -10.57 -12.26
N MET A 380 13.49 -10.79 -11.83
CA MET A 380 13.85 -11.05 -10.44
C MET A 380 15.12 -10.28 -10.10
N GLY A 381 15.23 -9.82 -8.85
CA GLY A 381 16.47 -9.27 -8.28
C GLY A 381 16.61 -9.67 -6.82
N LEU A 382 17.85 -9.77 -6.33
CA LEU A 382 18.16 -10.13 -4.94
C LEU A 382 19.13 -9.08 -4.39
N THR A 383 18.88 -8.60 -3.18
CA THR A 383 19.80 -7.72 -2.44
C THR A 383 20.06 -8.25 -1.04
N THR A 384 21.31 -8.14 -0.59
CA THR A 384 21.80 -8.70 0.67
C THR A 384 22.58 -7.62 1.41
N THR A 385 21.88 -6.77 2.17
CA THR A 385 22.49 -5.78 3.05
C THR A 385 22.80 -6.43 4.42
N PRO A 386 23.56 -5.76 5.32
CA PRO A 386 23.82 -6.29 6.66
C PRO A 386 22.55 -6.49 7.51
N ASP A 387 21.54 -5.65 7.28
CA ASP A 387 20.30 -5.61 8.06
C ASP A 387 19.14 -6.36 7.38
N HIS A 388 19.09 -6.38 6.04
CA HIS A 388 17.98 -6.94 5.26
C HIS A 388 18.48 -7.81 4.08
N ASP A 389 17.88 -9.00 3.93
CA ASP A 389 18.09 -9.91 2.80
C ASP A 389 16.75 -10.10 2.08
N MET A 390 16.66 -9.59 0.85
CA MET A 390 15.39 -9.35 0.18
C MET A 390 15.42 -9.77 -1.30
N LEU A 391 14.45 -10.60 -1.67
CA LEU A 391 14.16 -11.01 -3.04
C LEU A 391 13.00 -10.16 -3.58
N VAL A 392 13.19 -9.58 -4.77
CA VAL A 392 12.22 -8.73 -5.47
C VAL A 392 11.82 -9.42 -6.77
N THR A 393 10.53 -9.50 -7.07
CA THR A 393 10.02 -10.15 -8.29
C THR A 393 9.00 -9.29 -9.02
N GLY A 394 9.18 -9.10 -10.33
CA GLY A 394 8.29 -8.34 -11.21
C GLY A 394 7.51 -9.24 -12.17
N GLY A 395 6.20 -9.07 -12.21
CA GLY A 395 5.28 -9.88 -13.00
C GLY A 395 4.59 -9.14 -14.15
N ASN A 396 3.98 -9.93 -15.06
CA ASN A 396 3.13 -9.38 -16.13
C ASN A 396 1.71 -8.98 -15.67
N ASP A 397 1.36 -9.31 -14.43
CA ASP A 397 0.22 -8.77 -13.68
C ASP A 397 0.42 -7.31 -13.25
N SER A 398 1.58 -6.70 -13.58
CA SER A 398 1.98 -5.34 -13.20
C SER A 398 2.23 -5.19 -11.69
N VAL A 399 2.58 -6.28 -10.99
CA VAL A 399 2.95 -6.25 -9.57
C VAL A 399 4.46 -6.42 -9.41
N VAL A 400 5.04 -5.68 -8.46
CA VAL A 400 6.34 -5.97 -7.85
C VAL A 400 6.09 -6.50 -6.45
N SER A 401 6.54 -7.73 -6.16
CA SER A 401 6.41 -8.38 -4.85
C SER A 401 7.78 -8.49 -4.17
N PHE A 402 7.82 -8.25 -2.86
CA PHE A 402 9.03 -8.29 -2.02
C PHE A 402 8.96 -9.47 -1.05
N TRP A 403 10.07 -10.19 -0.87
CA TRP A 403 10.13 -11.47 -0.14
C TRP A 403 11.40 -11.58 0.70
N SER A 404 11.35 -12.34 1.80
CA SER A 404 12.55 -12.66 2.58
C SER A 404 13.54 -13.53 1.76
N GLY A 405 14.77 -13.05 1.63
CA GLY A 405 15.83 -13.66 0.84
C GLY A 405 16.51 -14.87 1.52
N LYS A 406 16.46 -14.97 2.85
CA LYS A 406 16.88 -16.18 3.58
C LYS A 406 15.79 -17.26 3.61
N PRO A 407 16.15 -18.55 3.73
CA PRO A 407 15.23 -19.55 4.25
C PRO A 407 14.90 -19.24 5.72
N GLY A 408 13.69 -19.56 6.17
CA GLY A 408 13.13 -19.06 7.44
C GLY A 408 13.90 -19.44 8.72
N SER A 409 14.92 -18.66 9.09
CA SER A 409 15.64 -18.77 10.36
C SER A 409 14.84 -18.12 11.50
N GLN A 410 14.49 -18.89 12.53
CA GLN A 410 13.84 -18.37 13.73
C GLN A 410 14.82 -17.53 14.56
N ASN A 411 14.86 -16.23 14.28
CA ASN A 411 15.47 -15.25 15.19
C ASN A 411 14.72 -15.26 16.54
N SER A 412 15.43 -15.03 17.64
CA SER A 412 14.78 -14.93 18.95
C SER A 412 13.90 -13.69 19.00
N VAL A 413 12.68 -13.81 19.54
CA VAL A 413 11.68 -12.72 19.57
C VAL A 413 12.24 -11.43 20.18
N ALA A 414 13.15 -11.53 21.16
CA ALA A 414 13.88 -10.37 21.67
C ALA A 414 14.66 -9.67 20.53
N ALA A 415 15.67 -10.32 19.96
CA ALA A 415 16.54 -9.74 18.92
C ALA A 415 15.76 -9.26 17.67
N SER A 416 14.57 -9.81 17.43
CA SER A 416 13.68 -9.43 16.33
C SER A 416 13.06 -8.03 16.47
N ALA A 417 12.95 -7.48 17.70
CA ALA A 417 12.34 -6.16 17.97
C ALA A 417 13.01 -4.96 17.27
N ARG A 418 14.24 -5.14 16.76
CA ARG A 418 14.93 -4.12 15.95
C ARG A 418 14.31 -3.96 14.57
N SER A 419 13.92 -5.06 13.93
CA SER A 419 13.51 -5.07 12.53
C SER A 419 12.10 -4.52 12.33
N ASN A 420 11.95 -3.71 11.29
CA ASN A 420 10.66 -3.23 10.81
C ASN A 420 9.83 -4.36 10.16
N ASP A 421 10.46 -5.37 9.52
CA ASP A 421 9.77 -6.57 9.03
C ASP A 421 9.03 -7.28 10.16
N GLU A 422 9.66 -7.38 11.33
CA GLU A 422 9.12 -8.08 12.50
C GLU A 422 7.99 -7.30 13.19
N LEU A 423 7.99 -5.97 13.07
CA LEU A 423 6.85 -5.13 13.44
C LEU A 423 5.68 -5.35 12.47
N VAL A 424 5.91 -5.36 11.16
CA VAL A 424 4.86 -5.61 10.14
C VAL A 424 4.33 -7.05 10.23
N ASN A 425 5.18 -8.04 10.51
CA ASN A 425 4.77 -9.43 10.73
C ASN A 425 3.89 -9.56 11.99
N ALA A 426 4.26 -8.88 13.09
CA ALA A 426 3.42 -8.84 14.29
C ALA A 426 2.10 -8.10 14.05
N LEU A 427 2.09 -7.03 13.25
CA LEU A 427 0.88 -6.30 12.88
C LEU A 427 -0.04 -7.15 11.99
N ARG A 428 0.51 -7.96 11.08
CA ARG A 428 -0.24 -8.93 10.28
C ARG A 428 -0.90 -10.01 11.15
N GLU A 429 -0.20 -10.53 12.15
CA GLU A 429 -0.76 -11.47 13.15
C GLU A 429 -1.85 -10.80 14.01
N PHE A 430 -1.66 -9.53 14.40
CA PHE A 430 -2.58 -8.80 15.27
C PHE A 430 -3.87 -8.33 14.55
N VAL A 431 -3.77 -7.93 13.28
CA VAL A 431 -4.94 -7.56 12.44
C VAL A 431 -5.80 -8.79 12.12
N ALA A 432 -5.22 -9.99 12.03
CA ALA A 432 -5.96 -11.24 11.78
C ALA A 432 -6.97 -11.61 12.87
N TYR A 433 -6.79 -11.15 14.12
CA TYR A 433 -7.80 -11.32 15.16
C TYR A 433 -8.96 -10.34 14.96
N ARG A 434 -10.18 -10.85 14.80
CA ARG A 434 -11.40 -10.06 14.52
C ARG A 434 -11.95 -9.41 15.79
N THR A 435 -11.26 -8.43 16.34
CA THR A 435 -11.48 -7.90 17.69
C THR A 435 -12.71 -6.96 17.84
N VAL A 436 -13.89 -7.38 17.39
CA VAL A 436 -15.12 -6.55 17.42
C VAL A 436 -15.86 -6.72 18.76
N ALA A 437 -15.67 -5.78 19.69
CA ALA A 437 -16.03 -5.92 21.11
C ALA A 437 -17.52 -6.24 21.40
N LEU A 438 -18.46 -5.80 20.55
CA LEU A 438 -19.90 -6.01 20.74
C LEU A 438 -20.44 -7.29 20.08
N ASN A 439 -19.63 -8.02 19.30
CA ASN A 439 -20.10 -9.18 18.54
C ASN A 439 -19.78 -10.49 19.30
N PRO A 440 -20.79 -11.26 19.78
CA PRO A 440 -20.56 -12.45 20.60
C PRO A 440 -19.83 -13.58 19.85
N THR A 441 -19.84 -13.56 18.52
CA THR A 441 -19.11 -14.50 17.66
C THR A 441 -17.60 -14.38 17.83
N TYR A 442 -17.11 -13.17 18.09
CA TYR A 442 -15.70 -12.81 18.03
C TYR A 442 -15.02 -12.64 19.40
N VAL A 443 -15.72 -12.94 20.51
CA VAL A 443 -15.16 -12.89 21.88
C VAL A 443 -13.89 -13.74 22.02
N ARG A 444 -13.80 -14.86 21.28
CA ARG A 444 -12.58 -15.69 21.23
C ARG A 444 -11.39 -14.91 20.67
N ASP A 445 -11.58 -14.23 19.55
CA ASP A 445 -10.53 -13.46 18.87
C ASP A 445 -10.03 -12.30 19.75
N CYS A 446 -10.93 -11.61 20.46
CA CYS A 446 -10.57 -10.61 21.47
C CYS A 446 -9.67 -11.19 22.58
N HIS A 447 -10.00 -12.39 23.07
CA HIS A 447 -9.22 -13.10 24.08
C HIS A 447 -7.88 -13.67 23.55
N GLU A 448 -7.79 -14.03 22.27
CA GLU A 448 -6.54 -14.45 21.63
C GLU A 448 -5.63 -13.25 21.33
N ALA A 449 -6.18 -12.12 20.88
CA ALA A 449 -5.44 -10.87 20.60
C ALA A 449 -4.76 -10.29 21.85
N VAL A 450 -5.49 -10.15 22.96
CA VAL A 450 -4.92 -9.68 24.23
C VAL A 450 -3.88 -10.67 24.79
N THR A 451 -4.05 -11.96 24.52
CA THR A 451 -3.08 -13.01 24.86
C THR A 451 -1.83 -12.93 23.97
N PHE A 452 -1.96 -12.59 22.69
CA PHE A 452 -0.87 -12.29 21.77
C PHE A 452 -0.05 -11.07 22.24
N LEU A 453 -0.71 -9.95 22.54
CA LEU A 453 -0.06 -8.75 23.10
C LEU A 453 0.69 -9.09 24.39
N ARG A 454 0.03 -9.82 25.30
CA ARG A 454 0.65 -10.27 26.55
C ARG A 454 1.88 -11.14 26.33
N LYS A 455 1.86 -12.07 25.36
CA LYS A 455 3.01 -12.90 24.98
C LYS A 455 4.17 -12.03 24.45
N LYS A 456 3.90 -11.09 23.53
CA LYS A 456 4.91 -10.18 22.97
C LYS A 456 5.55 -9.32 24.07
N CYS A 457 4.75 -8.65 24.92
CA CYS A 457 5.27 -7.84 26.02
C CYS A 457 6.12 -8.65 27.02
N ASN A 458 5.68 -9.87 27.40
CA ASN A 458 6.49 -10.76 28.24
C ASN A 458 7.81 -11.15 27.57
N ALA A 459 7.81 -11.44 26.26
CA ALA A 459 9.02 -11.80 25.51
C ALA A 459 10.03 -10.63 25.39
N PHE A 460 9.54 -9.38 25.44
CA PHE A 460 10.36 -8.17 25.54
C PHE A 460 10.74 -7.78 26.98
N GLY A 461 10.38 -8.59 27.99
CA GLY A 461 10.80 -8.39 29.38
C GLY A 461 9.83 -7.60 30.27
N ALA A 462 8.61 -7.30 29.82
CA ALA A 462 7.59 -6.68 30.67
C ALA A 462 7.04 -7.65 31.72
N THR A 463 6.64 -7.12 32.87
CA THR A 463 5.73 -7.82 33.80
C THR A 463 4.27 -7.56 33.38
N THR A 464 3.46 -8.60 33.18
CA THR A 464 2.08 -8.47 32.67
C THR A 464 0.99 -9.03 33.59
N ARG A 465 -0.10 -8.26 33.73
CA ARG A 465 -1.34 -8.62 34.42
C ARG A 465 -2.53 -8.35 33.49
N LEU A 466 -3.51 -9.25 33.47
CA LEU A 466 -4.82 -8.98 32.89
C LEU A 466 -5.76 -8.51 34.00
N LEU A 467 -6.59 -7.51 33.69
CA LEU A 467 -7.63 -6.99 34.56
C LEU A 467 -8.99 -7.27 33.88
N SER A 468 -9.93 -7.89 34.59
CA SER A 468 -11.24 -8.26 34.03
C SER A 468 -12.31 -7.33 34.60
N PRO A 469 -12.95 -6.46 33.80
CA PRO A 469 -13.92 -5.49 34.31
C PRO A 469 -15.19 -6.12 34.88
N GLN A 470 -15.85 -6.95 34.08
CA GLN A 470 -17.09 -7.65 34.39
C GLN A 470 -17.31 -8.77 33.37
N GLU A 471 -18.31 -9.62 33.60
CA GLU A 471 -18.70 -10.66 32.65
C GLU A 471 -19.24 -10.04 31.34
N GLY A 472 -18.82 -10.56 30.18
CA GLY A 472 -19.22 -10.04 28.86
C GLY A 472 -18.48 -8.76 28.40
N VAL A 473 -17.38 -8.40 29.05
CA VAL A 473 -16.47 -7.29 28.68
C VAL A 473 -15.04 -7.84 28.53
N ASN A 474 -14.28 -7.29 27.58
CA ASN A 474 -12.95 -7.75 27.25
C ASN A 474 -11.91 -7.31 28.30
N PRO A 475 -10.87 -8.12 28.58
CA PRO A 475 -9.91 -7.84 29.65
C PRO A 475 -8.86 -6.79 29.27
N ILE A 476 -8.58 -5.87 30.17
CA ILE A 476 -7.55 -4.84 30.00
C ILE A 476 -6.16 -5.45 30.27
N LEU A 477 -5.21 -5.26 29.36
CA LEU A 477 -3.82 -5.66 29.54
C LEU A 477 -3.02 -4.52 30.21
N LEU A 478 -2.53 -4.81 31.41
CA LEU A 478 -1.52 -4.01 32.11
C LEU A 478 -0.15 -4.64 31.90
N ALA A 479 0.76 -3.94 31.22
CA ALA A 479 2.12 -4.42 30.94
C ALA A 479 3.18 -3.36 31.30
N ARG A 480 4.09 -3.68 32.23
CA ARG A 480 5.06 -2.72 32.77
C ARG A 480 6.50 -3.10 32.43
N PHE A 481 7.22 -2.16 31.84
CA PHE A 481 8.66 -2.19 31.59
C PHE A 481 9.36 -1.25 32.60
N PRO A 482 10.31 -1.75 33.41
CA PRO A 482 11.12 -0.89 34.29
C PRO A 482 12.22 -0.17 33.52
N ALA A 483 12.59 1.04 33.95
CA ALA A 483 13.75 1.75 33.42
C ALA A 483 15.03 0.89 33.50
N SER A 484 15.91 0.98 32.50
CA SER A 484 17.16 0.20 32.46
C SER A 484 18.15 0.57 33.57
N LYS A 485 18.08 1.81 34.07
CA LYS A 485 18.95 2.35 35.14
C LYS A 485 18.11 3.22 36.09
N PRO A 486 17.29 2.62 36.98
CA PRO A 486 16.34 3.37 37.80
C PRO A 486 17.04 4.26 38.83
N THR A 487 16.55 5.49 38.95
CA THR A 487 17.03 6.51 39.89
C THR A 487 15.85 7.03 40.73
N LYS A 488 16.14 7.87 41.75
CA LYS A 488 15.07 8.54 42.54
C LYS A 488 14.25 9.58 41.75
N SER A 489 14.68 9.93 40.53
CA SER A 489 14.03 10.90 39.64
C SER A 489 13.59 10.26 38.31
N THR A 490 13.60 8.93 38.21
CA THR A 490 13.13 8.21 37.03
C THR A 490 11.62 8.38 36.88
N ARG A 491 11.19 9.01 35.78
CA ARG A 491 9.79 9.23 35.43
C ARG A 491 9.06 7.91 35.15
N SER A 492 7.74 7.93 35.22
CA SER A 492 6.86 6.81 34.87
C SER A 492 5.79 7.26 33.88
N ILE A 493 5.77 6.68 32.68
CA ILE A 493 4.86 7.05 31.59
C ILE A 493 3.79 5.97 31.42
N LEU A 494 2.52 6.39 31.41
CA LEU A 494 1.38 5.52 31.11
C LEU A 494 1.06 5.62 29.62
N PHE A 495 1.22 4.54 28.85
CA PHE A 495 0.77 4.46 27.46
C PHE A 495 -0.63 3.84 27.40
N TYR A 496 -1.59 4.53 26.78
CA TYR A 496 -2.94 4.02 26.52
C TYR A 496 -3.17 3.75 25.03
N GLY A 497 -3.94 2.70 24.76
CA GLY A 497 -4.53 2.38 23.45
C GLY A 497 -5.61 1.31 23.61
N HIS A 498 -6.27 0.93 22.52
CA HIS A 498 -7.25 -0.17 22.51
C HIS A 498 -6.98 -1.18 21.40
N TYR A 499 -7.33 -2.44 21.65
CA TYR A 499 -7.12 -3.54 20.71
C TYR A 499 -8.42 -3.99 20.01
N ASP A 500 -9.58 -3.49 20.44
CA ASP A 500 -10.84 -3.66 19.72
C ASP A 500 -10.98 -2.68 18.55
N VAL A 501 -11.86 -3.04 17.62
CA VAL A 501 -12.04 -2.39 16.32
C VAL A 501 -13.52 -2.39 15.92
N VAL A 502 -13.98 -1.40 15.15
CA VAL A 502 -15.31 -1.46 14.53
C VAL A 502 -15.42 -2.63 13.53
N ASP A 503 -16.64 -3.12 13.33
CA ASP A 503 -16.92 -4.24 12.43
C ASP A 503 -16.50 -3.96 10.97
N ALA A 504 -16.24 -5.04 10.23
CA ALA A 504 -15.86 -4.99 8.81
C ALA A 504 -16.12 -6.35 8.16
N GLU A 505 -17.04 -6.40 7.19
CA GLU A 505 -17.32 -7.61 6.41
C GLU A 505 -17.07 -7.34 4.92
N LEU A 506 -16.41 -8.30 4.26
CA LEU A 506 -16.35 -8.38 2.81
C LEU A 506 -17.53 -9.24 2.33
N ASP A 507 -18.52 -8.65 1.66
CA ASP A 507 -19.56 -9.42 0.96
C ASP A 507 -18.99 -9.95 -0.39
N PRO A 508 -18.75 -11.27 -0.52
CA PRO A 508 -18.20 -11.85 -1.74
C PRO A 508 -19.20 -11.90 -2.90
N ASN A 509 -20.49 -11.62 -2.64
CA ASN A 509 -21.56 -11.62 -3.65
C ASN A 509 -21.90 -10.21 -4.15
N SER A 510 -21.37 -9.16 -3.52
CA SER A 510 -21.58 -7.78 -3.97
C SER A 510 -20.86 -7.52 -5.29
N SER A 511 -21.57 -6.91 -6.24
CA SER A 511 -20.98 -6.42 -7.50
C SER A 511 -20.11 -5.17 -7.34
N ASN A 512 -20.11 -4.56 -6.15
CA ASN A 512 -19.10 -3.60 -5.68
C ASN A 512 -18.82 -3.91 -4.19
N PRO A 513 -17.83 -4.76 -3.86
CA PRO A 513 -17.41 -4.91 -2.47
C PRO A 513 -16.86 -3.57 -1.97
N SER A 514 -17.11 -3.23 -0.70
CA SER A 514 -16.62 -1.96 -0.14
C SER A 514 -15.12 -2.02 0.17
N TRP A 515 -14.61 -3.19 0.55
CA TRP A 515 -13.19 -3.49 0.70
C TRP A 515 -12.59 -4.14 -0.56
N ASN A 516 -11.31 -3.81 -0.84
CA ASN A 516 -10.52 -4.43 -1.91
C ASN A 516 -10.06 -5.88 -1.59
N GLY A 517 -10.27 -6.36 -0.37
CA GLY A 517 -9.85 -7.67 0.15
C GLY A 517 -10.48 -7.99 1.50
N ASP A 518 -10.08 -9.09 2.15
CA ASP A 518 -10.53 -9.40 3.52
C ASP A 518 -9.99 -8.32 4.48
N PRO A 519 -10.84 -7.56 5.20
CA PRO A 519 -10.40 -6.52 6.13
C PRO A 519 -9.45 -7.02 7.23
N PHE A 520 -9.49 -8.31 7.58
CA PHE A 520 -8.63 -8.89 8.61
C PHE A 520 -7.37 -9.58 8.05
N ALA A 521 -7.17 -9.60 6.73
CA ALA A 521 -5.91 -10.02 6.12
C ALA A 521 -5.08 -8.78 5.76
N LEU A 522 -4.04 -8.46 6.53
CA LEU A 522 -3.22 -7.26 6.28
C LEU A 522 -2.59 -7.30 4.86
N GLN A 523 -3.02 -6.39 3.98
CA GLN A 523 -2.55 -6.28 2.60
C GLN A 523 -1.53 -5.14 2.45
N PRO A 524 -0.24 -5.43 2.21
CA PRO A 524 0.78 -4.40 2.05
C PRO A 524 0.88 -3.96 0.57
N LEU A 525 0.43 -2.75 0.26
CA LEU A 525 0.29 -2.23 -1.12
C LEU A 525 0.69 -0.75 -1.22
N ASP A 526 1.57 -0.41 -2.16
CA ASP A 526 1.87 0.97 -2.60
C ASP A 526 2.27 1.93 -1.43
N ALA A 527 3.22 1.51 -0.59
CA ALA A 527 3.62 2.17 0.67
C ALA A 527 2.58 2.25 1.79
N TYR A 528 1.42 1.60 1.67
CA TYR A 528 0.42 1.47 2.74
C TYR A 528 0.26 0.01 3.18
N LEU A 529 -0.17 -0.16 4.43
CA LEU A 529 -0.65 -1.42 4.98
C LEU A 529 -2.18 -1.27 5.14
N TYR A 530 -2.97 -2.06 4.42
CA TYR A 530 -4.43 -2.05 4.47
C TYR A 530 -4.95 -3.14 5.42
N GLY A 531 -5.94 -2.82 6.26
CA GLY A 531 -6.61 -3.75 7.17
C GLY A 531 -7.37 -3.05 8.30
N ARG A 532 -8.41 -3.68 8.85
CA ARG A 532 -9.21 -3.12 9.93
C ARG A 532 -8.40 -3.03 11.23
N GLY A 533 -8.37 -1.84 11.80
CA GLY A 533 -7.63 -1.45 12.98
C GLY A 533 -6.13 -1.27 12.78
N VAL A 534 -5.64 -1.24 11.53
CA VAL A 534 -4.23 -0.99 11.24
C VAL A 534 -3.79 0.40 11.73
N THR A 535 -4.65 1.40 11.62
CA THR A 535 -4.43 2.74 12.19
C THR A 535 -5.18 2.91 13.53
N ASP A 536 -6.36 2.27 13.68
CA ASP A 536 -7.27 2.45 14.82
C ASP A 536 -7.52 1.13 15.61
N ASN A 537 -6.67 0.69 16.52
CA ASN A 537 -5.44 1.32 17.02
C ASN A 537 -4.23 0.34 17.10
N LYS A 538 -4.27 -0.77 16.33
CA LYS A 538 -3.33 -1.90 16.43
C LYS A 538 -1.89 -1.55 16.00
N GLY A 539 -1.73 -0.76 14.93
CA GLY A 539 -0.42 -0.27 14.46
C GLY A 539 0.29 0.59 15.50
N PRO A 540 -0.34 1.69 15.97
CA PRO A 540 0.20 2.52 17.05
C PRO A 540 0.60 1.77 18.32
N ILE A 541 -0.21 0.80 18.78
CA ILE A 541 0.12 -0.06 19.93
C ILE A 541 1.42 -0.84 19.70
N LEU A 542 1.57 -1.50 18.55
CA LEU A 542 2.78 -2.27 18.28
C LEU A 542 4.01 -1.37 18.06
N ALA A 543 3.85 -0.21 17.42
CA ALA A 543 4.92 0.77 17.29
C ALA A 543 5.45 1.22 18.67
N ALA A 544 4.55 1.49 19.62
CA ALA A 544 4.91 1.84 21.00
C ALA A 544 5.60 0.69 21.75
N ILE A 545 5.08 -0.54 21.63
CA ILE A 545 5.69 -1.73 22.26
C ILE A 545 7.09 -2.00 21.70
N TYR A 546 7.27 -1.91 20.37
CA TYR A 546 8.58 -2.15 19.72
C TYR A 546 9.57 -1.01 19.99
N ALA A 547 9.11 0.23 20.19
CA ALA A 547 9.95 1.34 20.64
C ALA A 547 10.55 1.10 22.03
N VAL A 548 9.74 0.63 22.99
CA VAL A 548 10.22 0.27 24.34
C VAL A 548 11.10 -0.98 24.30
N ALA A 549 10.71 -2.00 23.53
CA ALA A 549 11.45 -3.27 23.43
C ALA A 549 12.89 -3.09 22.89
N ASP A 550 13.09 -2.16 21.96
CA ASP A 550 14.43 -1.80 21.46
C ASP A 550 15.29 -1.12 22.54
N LEU A 551 14.75 -0.10 23.23
CA LEU A 551 15.44 0.60 24.33
C LEU A 551 15.82 -0.33 25.49
N VAL A 552 14.95 -1.29 25.84
CA VAL A 552 15.22 -2.31 26.85
C VAL A 552 16.42 -3.19 26.45
N GLN A 553 16.53 -3.56 25.16
CA GLN A 553 17.63 -4.39 24.66
C GLN A 553 18.96 -3.63 24.52
N HIS A 554 18.91 -2.32 24.27
CA HIS A 554 20.09 -1.46 24.30
C HIS A 554 20.46 -0.98 25.72
N GLY A 555 19.64 -1.29 26.74
CA GLY A 555 19.86 -0.86 28.12
C GLY A 555 19.78 0.67 28.30
N SER A 556 18.95 1.31 27.48
CA SER A 556 18.85 2.76 27.29
C SER A 556 17.47 3.34 27.61
N LEU A 557 16.51 2.53 28.09
CA LEU A 557 15.21 3.02 28.56
C LEU A 557 15.40 3.85 29.85
N SER A 558 15.05 5.13 29.81
CA SER A 558 15.28 6.10 30.89
C SER A 558 14.14 6.15 31.92
N CYS A 559 12.89 6.08 31.45
CA CYS A 559 11.67 6.04 32.25
C CYS A 559 11.15 4.62 32.51
N ASN A 560 10.22 4.46 33.46
CA ASN A 560 9.35 3.30 33.48
C ASN A 560 8.23 3.51 32.45
N VAL A 561 7.86 2.47 31.69
CA VAL A 561 6.70 2.54 30.78
C VAL A 561 5.67 1.50 31.19
N THR A 562 4.45 1.94 31.46
CA THR A 562 3.29 1.10 31.79
C THR A 562 2.30 1.22 30.65
N PHE A 563 2.02 0.12 29.95
CA PHE A 563 0.95 0.03 28.96
C PHE A 563 -0.35 -0.37 29.65
N LEU A 564 -1.44 0.29 29.29
CA LEU A 564 -2.81 0.03 29.73
C LEU A 564 -3.69 -0.06 28.48
N LEU A 565 -3.93 -1.29 28.00
CA LEU A 565 -4.57 -1.55 26.71
C LEU A 565 -5.94 -2.20 26.93
N GLU A 566 -7.03 -1.51 26.56
CA GLU A 566 -8.39 -2.04 26.66
C GLU A 566 -8.88 -2.69 25.35
N GLY A 567 -10.04 -3.34 25.38
CA GLY A 567 -10.65 -4.02 24.23
C GLY A 567 -12.15 -3.76 24.14
N ASP A 568 -12.57 -2.55 24.51
CA ASP A 568 -13.97 -2.13 24.58
C ASP A 568 -14.15 -0.62 24.29
N GLU A 569 -13.19 0.08 23.68
CA GLU A 569 -13.24 1.54 23.40
C GLU A 569 -14.38 1.85 22.41
N GLU A 570 -14.46 1.08 21.32
CA GLU A 570 -15.49 1.16 20.29
C GLU A 570 -16.89 0.77 20.82
N ALA A 571 -16.91 0.10 21.99
CA ALA A 571 -18.11 -0.21 22.76
C ALA A 571 -18.42 0.82 23.88
N GLY A 572 -17.62 1.89 24.00
CA GLY A 572 -17.76 2.97 24.98
C GLY A 572 -16.95 2.80 26.27
N SER A 573 -15.78 2.16 26.20
CA SER A 573 -14.88 1.82 27.33
C SER A 573 -15.60 1.15 28.51
N ARG A 574 -16.40 0.11 28.20
CA ARG A 574 -17.33 -0.53 29.16
C ARG A 574 -16.57 -1.05 30.39
N GLY A 575 -16.84 -0.48 31.56
CA GLY A 575 -16.21 -0.90 32.83
C GLY A 575 -14.75 -0.49 33.02
N PHE A 576 -14.14 0.22 32.06
CA PHE A 576 -12.74 0.64 32.09
C PHE A 576 -12.42 1.46 33.36
N ARG A 577 -13.21 2.51 33.61
CA ARG A 577 -13.05 3.44 34.74
C ARG A 577 -12.99 2.71 36.08
N GLN A 578 -13.98 1.87 36.36
CA GLN A 578 -14.08 1.10 37.61
C GLN A 578 -12.90 0.12 37.77
N THR A 579 -12.47 -0.49 36.66
CA THR A 579 -11.37 -1.46 36.67
C THR A 579 -10.04 -0.79 36.98
N VAL A 580 -9.73 0.32 36.31
CA VAL A 580 -8.52 1.11 36.54
C VAL A 580 -8.49 1.65 37.97
N GLN A 581 -9.61 2.16 38.49
CA GLN A 581 -9.74 2.59 39.89
C GLN A 581 -9.47 1.44 40.88
N SER A 582 -10.03 0.25 40.64
CA SER A 582 -9.76 -0.94 41.47
C SER A 582 -8.32 -1.46 41.37
N ALA A 583 -7.57 -1.05 40.33
CA ALA A 583 -6.23 -1.50 40.01
C ALA A 583 -5.17 -0.39 40.11
N HIS A 584 -5.52 0.78 40.67
CA HIS A 584 -4.66 1.96 40.76
C HIS A 584 -3.25 1.63 41.31
N ASP A 585 -3.18 0.90 42.44
CA ASP A 585 -1.93 0.47 43.07
C ASP A 585 -1.09 -0.48 42.19
N ALA A 586 -1.71 -1.18 41.24
CA ALA A 586 -1.01 -2.07 40.29
C ALA A 586 -0.47 -1.32 39.06
N VAL A 587 -1.12 -0.23 38.65
CA VAL A 587 -0.55 0.73 37.68
C VAL A 587 0.65 1.43 38.31
N GLY A 588 0.48 1.92 39.55
CA GLY A 588 1.49 2.63 40.31
C GLY A 588 1.61 4.11 39.90
N PRO A 589 2.73 4.78 40.21
CA PRO A 589 2.90 6.19 39.90
C PRO A 589 2.98 6.45 38.39
N VAL A 590 2.42 7.60 37.98
CA VAL A 590 2.43 8.11 36.61
C VAL A 590 2.82 9.59 36.67
N ASP A 591 3.84 9.98 35.91
CA ASP A 591 4.26 11.37 35.70
C ASP A 591 3.61 11.97 34.44
N TYR A 592 3.43 11.14 33.41
CA TYR A 592 2.92 11.52 32.09
C TYR A 592 2.02 10.44 31.50
N ILE A 593 0.96 10.84 30.81
CA ILE A 593 0.10 9.94 30.04
C ILE A 593 0.37 10.19 28.56
N LEU A 594 0.58 9.14 27.79
CA LEU A 594 0.84 9.19 26.35
C LEU A 594 -0.16 8.30 25.62
N LEU A 595 -0.75 8.84 24.57
CA LEU A 595 -1.75 8.16 23.76
C LEU A 595 -1.38 8.34 22.29
N SER A 596 -1.76 7.38 21.45
CA SER A 596 -1.53 7.45 20.01
C SER A 596 -2.74 6.99 19.20
N ASN A 597 -3.92 7.56 19.50
CA ASN A 597 -5.12 7.40 18.67
C ASN A 597 -5.69 8.74 18.21
N SER A 598 -5.15 9.27 17.10
CA SER A 598 -5.66 10.45 16.37
C SER A 598 -4.89 10.60 15.06
N TYR A 599 -5.34 11.53 14.22
CA TYR A 599 -4.92 11.64 12.81
C TYR A 599 -4.25 12.98 12.51
N TRP A 600 -3.39 13.00 11.50
CA TRP A 600 -2.90 14.25 10.91
C TRP A 600 -4.06 14.98 10.23
N LEU A 601 -3.94 16.30 10.13
CA LEU A 601 -4.97 17.11 9.51
C LEU A 601 -4.97 16.99 7.97
N ASP A 602 -3.81 16.68 7.37
CA ASP A 602 -3.64 16.26 5.97
C ASP A 602 -2.78 14.97 5.87
N ASP A 603 -2.17 14.69 4.72
CA ASP A 603 -1.29 13.53 4.51
C ASP A 603 0.22 13.85 4.63
N HIS A 604 0.64 15.11 4.83
CA HIS A 604 2.05 15.52 4.68
C HIS A 604 2.63 16.32 5.85
N ILE A 605 1.81 16.95 6.68
CA ILE A 605 2.26 17.84 7.75
C ILE A 605 2.04 17.16 9.10
N PRO A 606 3.12 16.79 9.83
CA PRO A 606 3.01 16.23 11.17
C PRO A 606 2.15 17.11 12.10
N CYS A 607 1.30 16.48 12.89
CA CYS A 607 0.40 17.15 13.82
C CYS A 607 0.65 16.72 15.27
N LEU A 608 0.19 17.53 16.21
CA LEU A 608 0.06 17.19 17.64
C LEU A 608 -1.34 17.56 18.11
N THR A 609 -2.12 16.56 18.53
CA THR A 609 -3.49 16.79 19.02
C THR A 609 -3.42 17.23 20.48
N PHE A 610 -3.97 18.40 20.81
CA PHE A 610 -3.98 18.95 22.18
C PHE A 610 -5.37 19.14 22.79
N GLY A 611 -6.42 18.69 22.10
CA GLY A 611 -7.76 18.67 22.68
C GLY A 611 -8.78 17.96 21.80
N MET A 612 -9.77 17.37 22.45
CA MET A 612 -10.87 16.63 21.84
C MET A 612 -12.21 17.13 22.40
N ARG A 613 -13.28 16.93 21.63
CA ARG A 613 -14.63 17.21 22.11
C ARG A 613 -15.07 16.09 23.06
N GLY A 614 -15.98 16.38 23.97
CA GLY A 614 -16.72 15.34 24.67
C GLY A 614 -17.89 14.85 23.81
N VAL A 615 -18.52 13.75 24.21
CA VAL A 615 -19.73 13.25 23.54
C VAL A 615 -20.74 12.71 24.57
N ILE A 616 -22.01 13.01 24.33
CA ILE A 616 -23.15 12.45 25.05
C ILE A 616 -24.00 11.74 24.00
N HIS A 617 -24.29 10.46 24.18
CA HIS A 617 -25.28 9.73 23.38
C HIS A 617 -26.56 9.57 24.19
N ALA A 618 -27.70 9.83 23.53
CA ALA A 618 -29.01 9.78 24.16
C ALA A 618 -30.06 9.13 23.24
N CYS A 619 -30.97 8.40 23.87
CA CYS A 619 -32.18 7.87 23.27
C CYS A 619 -33.38 8.65 23.82
N VAL A 620 -34.24 9.15 22.93
CA VAL A 620 -35.50 9.82 23.27
C VAL A 620 -36.63 8.98 22.73
N SER A 621 -37.51 8.47 23.60
CA SER A 621 -38.66 7.65 23.18
C SER A 621 -39.96 8.24 23.68
N VAL A 622 -40.98 8.24 22.81
CA VAL A 622 -42.36 8.56 23.16
C VAL A 622 -43.20 7.31 22.94
N THR A 623 -44.00 6.93 23.93
CA THR A 623 -44.84 5.73 23.90
C THR A 623 -46.28 6.05 24.31
N SER A 624 -47.25 5.39 23.68
CA SER A 624 -48.67 5.50 24.03
C SER A 624 -49.10 4.32 24.89
N ASN A 625 -50.16 4.50 25.67
CA ASN A 625 -50.85 3.41 26.36
C ASN A 625 -51.92 2.71 25.48
N ARG A 626 -51.91 3.00 24.17
CA ARG A 626 -52.83 2.47 23.16
C ARG A 626 -52.06 1.57 22.19
N PRO A 627 -52.69 0.52 21.64
CA PRO A 627 -52.12 -0.23 20.51
C PRO A 627 -52.06 0.67 19.26
N ASP A 628 -51.40 0.18 18.20
CA ASP A 628 -51.43 0.78 16.86
C ASP A 628 -52.86 1.07 16.37
N LEU A 629 -53.05 2.23 15.74
CA LEU A 629 -54.34 2.72 15.24
C LEU A 629 -54.31 3.03 13.74
N HIS A 630 -55.46 3.12 13.08
CA HIS A 630 -55.52 3.34 11.63
C HIS A 630 -55.71 4.82 11.32
N SER A 631 -54.70 5.49 10.74
CA SER A 631 -54.66 6.96 10.60
C SER A 631 -55.88 7.56 9.90
N GLY A 632 -56.42 6.88 8.88
CA GLY A 632 -57.63 7.33 8.16
C GLY A 632 -58.96 7.20 8.94
N MET A 633 -58.96 6.46 10.05
CA MET A 633 -60.12 6.31 10.96
C MET A 633 -59.90 7.12 12.25
N ASP A 634 -58.70 7.04 12.80
CA ASP A 634 -58.37 7.48 14.16
C ASP A 634 -57.57 8.79 14.21
N GLY A 635 -56.98 9.27 13.11
CA GLY A 635 -56.19 10.51 13.05
C GLY A 635 -56.94 11.81 13.33
N LYS A 636 -58.23 11.73 13.72
CA LYS A 636 -59.02 12.83 14.27
C LYS A 636 -59.66 12.51 15.64
N SER A 637 -59.65 11.25 16.08
CA SER A 637 -60.06 10.82 17.43
C SER A 637 -58.88 10.79 18.40
N VAL A 638 -57.68 10.55 17.88
CA VAL A 638 -56.39 10.63 18.57
C VAL A 638 -55.87 12.06 18.48
N GLN A 639 -55.70 12.73 19.61
CA GLN A 639 -55.15 14.09 19.65
C GLN A 639 -53.62 14.11 19.74
N HIS A 640 -53.04 13.06 20.33
CA HIS A 640 -51.61 12.92 20.64
C HIS A 640 -51.06 11.64 20.03
N GLU A 641 -50.09 11.76 19.12
CA GLU A 641 -49.50 10.65 18.38
C GLU A 641 -48.00 10.59 18.72
N PRO A 642 -47.43 9.43 19.13
CA PRO A 642 -46.05 9.37 19.60
C PRO A 642 -45.00 9.94 18.62
N LEU A 643 -45.14 9.65 17.33
CA LEU A 643 -44.24 10.17 16.29
C LEU A 643 -44.37 11.70 16.12
N LYS A 644 -45.58 12.25 16.23
CA LYS A 644 -45.85 13.69 16.14
C LYS A 644 -45.27 14.43 17.34
N ASP A 645 -45.51 13.92 18.55
CA ASP A 645 -44.97 14.47 19.78
C ASP A 645 -43.43 14.45 19.77
N LEU A 646 -42.83 13.31 19.39
CA LEU A 646 -41.38 13.18 19.20
C LEU A 646 -40.84 14.16 18.13
N THR A 647 -41.54 14.34 17.02
CA THR A 647 -41.14 15.29 15.96
C THR A 647 -41.13 16.72 16.48
N VAL A 648 -42.12 17.10 17.30
CA VAL A 648 -42.15 18.43 17.93
C VAL A 648 -41.03 18.59 18.97
N LEU A 649 -40.71 17.57 19.76
CA LEU A 649 -39.56 17.60 20.68
C LEU A 649 -38.22 17.75 19.96
N LEU A 650 -37.99 17.00 18.86
CA LEU A 650 -36.78 17.10 18.07
C LEU A 650 -36.67 18.44 17.34
N ALA A 651 -37.79 19.01 16.88
CA ALA A 651 -37.83 20.36 16.35
C ALA A 651 -37.55 21.41 17.44
N ALA A 652 -38.02 21.21 18.68
CA ALA A 652 -37.77 22.12 19.79
C ALA A 652 -36.29 22.23 20.16
N LEU A 653 -35.47 21.18 19.92
CA LEU A 653 -34.01 21.19 20.13
C LEU A 653 -33.21 22.06 19.14
N ILE A 654 -33.82 22.51 18.04
CA ILE A 654 -33.13 23.16 16.91
C ILE A 654 -33.71 24.56 16.66
N GLY A 655 -32.85 25.57 16.72
CA GLY A 655 -33.24 26.97 16.56
C GLY A 655 -33.58 27.35 15.11
N SER A 656 -34.15 28.55 14.93
CA SER A 656 -34.59 29.09 13.63
C SER A 656 -33.49 29.23 12.56
N SER A 657 -32.22 29.09 12.92
CA SER A 657 -31.07 29.04 12.00
C SER A 657 -30.71 27.61 11.55
N ALA A 658 -31.50 26.59 11.92
CA ALA A 658 -31.26 25.15 11.70
C ALA A 658 -29.93 24.59 12.25
N THR A 659 -29.16 25.40 12.97
CA THR A 659 -27.75 25.15 13.34
C THR A 659 -27.43 25.45 14.80
N LYS A 660 -28.25 26.27 15.47
CA LYS A 660 -28.08 26.60 16.90
C LYS A 660 -28.94 25.67 17.75
N VAL A 661 -28.35 25.10 18.80
CA VAL A 661 -29.07 24.32 19.83
C VAL A 661 -29.87 25.28 20.73
N THR A 662 -31.07 24.87 21.14
CA THR A 662 -32.03 25.69 21.91
C THR A 662 -32.04 25.43 23.42
N ILE A 663 -31.40 24.34 23.87
CA ILE A 663 -31.31 23.94 25.27
C ILE A 663 -30.89 25.17 26.12
N PRO A 664 -31.59 25.48 27.23
CA PRO A 664 -31.27 26.63 28.07
C PRO A 664 -29.80 26.62 28.50
N ASN A 665 -29.19 27.81 28.47
CA ASN A 665 -27.82 28.09 28.89
C ASN A 665 -26.71 27.29 28.16
N PHE A 666 -27.04 26.56 27.08
CA PHE A 666 -26.14 25.61 26.42
C PHE A 666 -24.86 26.21 25.85
N TYR A 667 -24.87 27.50 25.49
CA TYR A 667 -23.70 28.22 24.98
C TYR A 667 -23.05 29.13 26.03
N ASP A 668 -23.63 29.28 27.21
CA ASP A 668 -23.29 30.35 28.15
C ASP A 668 -21.94 30.12 28.84
N THR A 669 -21.47 28.87 28.87
CA THR A 669 -20.13 28.53 29.37
C THR A 669 -19.08 28.42 28.27
N VAL A 670 -19.46 28.47 26.98
CA VAL A 670 -18.53 28.23 25.86
C VAL A 670 -17.58 29.41 25.67
N ASP A 671 -16.28 29.18 25.82
CA ASP A 671 -15.26 30.22 25.79
C ASP A 671 -15.30 31.10 24.53
N GLU A 672 -15.13 32.41 24.73
CA GLU A 672 -14.90 33.37 23.64
C GLU A 672 -13.60 33.04 22.88
N LEU A 673 -13.50 33.52 21.63
CA LEU A 673 -12.36 33.21 20.76
C LEU A 673 -11.15 34.06 21.13
N SER A 674 -10.11 33.43 21.67
CA SER A 674 -8.88 34.10 22.08
C SER A 674 -8.01 34.53 20.89
N GLU A 675 -7.22 35.61 21.04
CA GLU A 675 -6.22 36.00 20.03
C GLU A 675 -5.21 34.89 19.72
N SER A 676 -4.87 34.06 20.73
CA SER A 676 -4.02 32.88 20.59
C SER A 676 -4.62 31.83 19.68
N GLU A 677 -5.91 31.51 19.82
CA GLU A 677 -6.61 30.61 18.90
C GLU A 677 -6.66 31.19 17.48
N VAL A 678 -6.98 32.49 17.32
CA VAL A 678 -7.01 33.13 15.98
C VAL A 678 -5.67 32.98 15.27
N LYS A 679 -4.56 33.18 15.99
CA LYS A 679 -3.19 33.03 15.44
C LYS A 679 -2.87 31.56 15.13
N ALA A 680 -3.31 30.61 15.96
CA ALA A 680 -3.14 29.17 15.70
C ALA A 680 -3.93 28.71 14.47
N TYR A 681 -5.20 29.08 14.34
CA TYR A 681 -6.00 28.77 13.16
C TYR A 681 -5.39 29.36 11.88
N ALA A 682 -4.89 30.61 11.91
CA ALA A 682 -4.22 31.22 10.76
C ALA A 682 -2.89 30.53 10.39
N ALA A 683 -2.11 30.05 11.36
CA ALA A 683 -0.92 29.25 11.10
C ALA A 683 -1.27 27.92 10.40
N ILE A 684 -2.31 27.23 10.88
CA ILE A 684 -2.82 25.98 10.28
C ILE A 684 -3.32 26.21 8.85
N THR A 685 -4.15 27.25 8.60
CA THR A 685 -4.67 27.50 7.26
C THR A 685 -3.57 27.89 6.28
N SER A 686 -2.66 28.78 6.67
CA SER A 686 -1.55 29.22 5.82
C SER A 686 -0.58 28.08 5.46
N SER A 687 -0.41 27.10 6.35
CA SER A 687 0.40 25.90 6.11
C SER A 687 -0.25 24.89 5.16
N LEU A 688 -1.58 24.72 5.23
CA LEU A 688 -2.32 23.71 4.45
C LEU A 688 -2.74 24.16 3.05
N LEU A 689 -3.00 25.46 2.86
CA LEU A 689 -3.45 26.02 1.58
C LEU A 689 -2.61 25.64 0.34
N PRO A 690 -1.26 25.49 0.40
CA PRO A 690 -0.46 25.03 -0.73
C PRO A 690 -0.82 23.63 -1.26
N GLY A 691 -1.17 22.68 -0.37
CA GLY A 691 -1.56 21.31 -0.73
C GLY A 691 -3.03 21.16 -1.14
N HIS A 692 -3.84 22.19 -0.87
CA HIS A 692 -5.30 22.15 -0.99
C HIS A 692 -5.85 23.25 -1.93
N PRO A 693 -5.54 23.20 -3.24
CA PRO A 693 -5.99 24.20 -4.22
C PRO A 693 -7.52 24.28 -4.42
N GLU A 694 -8.27 23.30 -3.91
CA GLU A 694 -9.73 23.36 -3.82
C GLU A 694 -10.25 24.37 -2.78
N ILE A 695 -9.43 24.71 -1.77
CA ILE A 695 -9.79 25.62 -0.67
C ILE A 695 -9.55 27.08 -1.08
N LYS A 696 -10.55 27.66 -1.74
CA LYS A 696 -10.49 29.03 -2.29
C LYS A 696 -10.65 30.17 -1.27
N ASN A 697 -10.88 29.87 0.01
CA ASN A 697 -11.16 30.89 1.03
C ASN A 697 -10.64 30.46 2.42
N GLU A 698 -9.51 31.02 2.81
CA GLU A 698 -8.87 30.82 4.12
C GLU A 698 -9.82 31.05 5.30
N LYS A 699 -10.59 32.15 5.30
CA LYS A 699 -11.47 32.49 6.43
C LYS A 699 -12.63 31.51 6.58
N ALA A 700 -13.16 31.00 5.47
CA ALA A 700 -14.17 29.95 5.49
C ALA A 700 -13.59 28.60 5.97
N PHE A 701 -12.33 28.32 5.64
CA PHE A 701 -11.65 27.11 6.10
C PHE A 701 -11.32 27.17 7.61
N ALA A 702 -10.76 28.27 8.11
CA ALA A 702 -10.56 28.51 9.54
C ALA A 702 -11.88 28.38 10.32
N LEU A 703 -12.97 28.98 9.82
CA LEU A 703 -14.31 28.84 10.41
C LEU A 703 -14.79 27.39 10.41
N SER A 704 -14.52 26.60 9.35
CA SER A 704 -14.85 25.17 9.31
C SER A 704 -14.10 24.37 10.39
N LEU A 705 -12.80 24.63 10.59
CA LEU A 705 -12.01 24.02 11.66
C LEU A 705 -12.55 24.41 13.05
N MET A 706 -12.94 25.68 13.25
CA MET A 706 -13.59 26.14 14.49
C MET A 706 -14.90 25.39 14.76
N GLN A 707 -15.76 25.20 13.75
CA GLN A 707 -17.01 24.41 13.87
C GLN A 707 -16.76 22.91 14.13
N ARG A 708 -15.63 22.36 13.68
CA ARG A 708 -15.21 20.98 13.99
C ARG A 708 -14.67 20.82 15.42
N TRP A 709 -13.97 21.82 15.97
CA TRP A 709 -13.12 21.65 17.15
C TRP A 709 -13.55 22.41 18.41
N ARG A 710 -14.07 23.65 18.27
CA ARG A 710 -14.31 24.57 19.40
C ARG A 710 -15.78 24.91 19.68
N TYR A 711 -16.70 24.52 18.80
CA TYR A 711 -18.14 24.72 19.02
C TYR A 711 -18.86 23.39 19.28
N PRO A 712 -19.81 23.35 20.25
CA PRO A 712 -20.62 22.18 20.50
C PRO A 712 -21.69 22.01 19.40
N ASN A 713 -22.11 20.77 19.15
CA ASN A 713 -23.15 20.47 18.17
C ASN A 713 -24.10 19.37 18.66
N LEU A 714 -25.26 19.25 18.00
CA LEU A 714 -26.24 18.19 18.20
C LEU A 714 -26.47 17.49 16.84
N THR A 715 -26.65 16.18 16.85
CA THR A 715 -26.96 15.39 15.65
C THR A 715 -28.00 14.33 16.00
N VAL A 716 -29.08 14.25 15.22
CA VAL A 716 -30.06 13.15 15.26
C VAL A 716 -29.61 12.13 14.23
N HIS A 717 -29.28 10.92 14.67
CA HIS A 717 -28.72 9.87 13.81
C HIS A 717 -29.79 9.01 13.14
N ARG A 718 -30.85 8.70 13.89
CA ARG A 718 -31.92 7.80 13.45
C ARG A 718 -33.22 8.13 14.18
N ILE A 719 -34.33 8.03 13.46
CA ILE A 719 -35.69 7.96 14.02
C ILE A 719 -36.24 6.57 13.66
N GLU A 720 -36.80 5.89 14.65
CA GLU A 720 -37.35 4.54 14.57
C GLU A 720 -38.83 4.58 14.99
N VAL A 721 -39.67 3.86 14.25
CA VAL A 721 -41.09 3.68 14.57
C VAL A 721 -41.36 2.17 14.49
N PRO A 722 -41.04 1.40 15.56
CA PRO A 722 -40.84 -0.06 15.47
C PRO A 722 -42.04 -0.85 14.94
N GLU A 723 -43.24 -0.31 15.10
CA GLU A 723 -44.51 -1.01 14.82
C GLU A 723 -45.16 -0.55 13.49
N ALA A 724 -44.61 0.48 12.83
CA ALA A 724 -45.19 1.10 11.63
C ALA A 724 -45.03 0.25 10.36
N LYS A 725 -45.85 -0.80 10.25
CA LYS A 725 -45.87 -1.73 9.11
C LYS A 725 -46.39 -1.11 7.81
N THR A 726 -47.15 -0.01 7.88
CA THR A 726 -47.72 0.67 6.71
C THR A 726 -47.83 2.19 6.92
N ALA A 727 -47.94 2.95 5.83
CA ALA A 727 -48.17 4.40 5.88
C ALA A 727 -49.57 4.82 6.39
N VAL A 728 -50.44 3.86 6.74
CA VAL A 728 -51.76 4.13 7.38
C VAL A 728 -51.79 3.76 8.86
N THR A 729 -50.65 3.44 9.47
CA THR A 729 -50.53 3.09 10.89
C THR A 729 -50.07 4.30 11.73
N ILE A 730 -50.84 4.68 12.75
CA ILE A 730 -50.36 5.48 13.89
C ILE A 730 -49.79 4.49 14.90
N SER A 731 -48.47 4.47 15.08
CA SER A 731 -47.83 3.49 15.97
C SER A 731 -47.87 3.86 17.45
N GLY A 732 -47.95 2.82 18.29
CA GLY A 732 -47.88 2.95 19.75
C GLY A 732 -46.54 3.48 20.28
N SER A 733 -45.45 3.37 19.51
CA SER A 733 -44.12 3.81 19.91
C SER A 733 -43.35 4.57 18.81
N ALA A 734 -42.56 5.57 19.22
CA ALA A 734 -41.59 6.27 18.38
C ALA A 734 -40.32 6.56 19.19
N LYS A 735 -39.15 6.50 18.54
CA LYS A 735 -37.83 6.57 19.19
C LYS A 735 -36.83 7.33 18.32
N ALA A 736 -35.96 8.13 18.92
CA ALA A 736 -34.87 8.82 18.24
C ALA A 736 -33.54 8.60 18.97
N THR A 737 -32.48 8.35 18.19
CA THR A 737 -31.11 8.27 18.69
C THR A 737 -30.36 9.54 18.28
N LEU A 738 -29.78 10.24 19.26
CA LEU A 738 -29.05 11.48 19.04
C LEU A 738 -27.71 11.49 19.78
N SER A 739 -26.80 12.36 19.36
CA SER A 739 -25.60 12.70 20.14
C SER A 739 -25.37 14.20 20.21
N ILE A 740 -24.81 14.66 21.32
CA ILE A 740 -24.29 16.01 21.49
C ILE A 740 -22.77 15.93 21.59
N ARG A 741 -22.03 16.70 20.78
CA ARG A 741 -20.59 16.93 20.99
C ARG A 741 -20.44 18.20 21.81
N ILE A 742 -19.66 18.12 22.90
CA ILE A 742 -19.44 19.20 23.86
C ILE A 742 -17.97 19.66 23.86
N VAL A 743 -17.68 20.82 24.43
CA VAL A 743 -16.36 21.48 24.37
C VAL A 743 -15.78 21.74 25.76
N PRO A 744 -14.45 21.91 25.95
CA PRO A 744 -13.78 21.90 27.26
C PRO A 744 -14.41 22.71 28.39
N SER A 745 -15.10 23.80 28.06
CA SER A 745 -15.88 24.67 28.94
C SER A 745 -17.22 24.08 29.44
N GLN A 746 -17.51 22.81 29.16
CA GLN A 746 -18.76 22.11 29.48
C GLN A 746 -18.46 20.71 30.06
N THR A 747 -19.29 20.22 30.98
CA THR A 747 -19.23 18.82 31.45
C THR A 747 -20.33 17.96 30.84
N ALA A 748 -20.05 16.67 30.65
CA ALA A 748 -21.00 15.72 30.07
C ALA A 748 -22.24 15.52 30.96
N GLU A 749 -22.07 15.58 32.28
CA GLU A 749 -23.17 15.44 33.24
C GLU A 749 -24.15 16.61 33.18
N GLN A 750 -23.64 17.86 33.24
CA GLN A 750 -24.49 19.06 33.23
C GLN A 750 -25.30 19.19 31.94
N ILE A 751 -24.68 18.90 30.79
CA ILE A 751 -25.37 18.97 29.49
C ILE A 751 -26.36 17.81 29.30
N ALA A 752 -26.05 16.61 29.81
CA ALA A 752 -26.98 15.47 29.80
C ALA A 752 -28.21 15.72 30.69
N GLN A 753 -28.01 16.28 31.89
CA GLN A 753 -29.10 16.73 32.77
C GLN A 753 -29.93 17.82 32.09
N SER A 754 -29.29 18.85 31.53
CA SER A 754 -29.97 19.97 30.85
C SER A 754 -30.81 19.51 29.66
N LEU A 755 -30.32 18.53 28.87
CA LEU A 755 -31.08 17.89 27.79
C LEU A 755 -32.35 17.20 28.32
N THR A 756 -32.21 16.40 29.37
CA THR A 756 -33.31 15.63 29.97
C THR A 756 -34.38 16.56 30.56
N GLU A 757 -33.97 17.53 31.37
CA GLU A 757 -34.88 18.53 31.96
C GLU A 757 -35.58 19.36 30.89
N TYR A 758 -34.87 19.78 29.84
CA TYR A 758 -35.45 20.54 28.74
C TYR A 758 -36.49 19.74 27.95
N LEU A 759 -36.20 18.48 27.61
CA LEU A 759 -37.14 17.61 26.88
C LEU A 759 -38.40 17.32 27.70
N HIS A 760 -38.29 17.06 29.00
CA HIS A 760 -39.46 16.90 29.87
C HIS A 760 -40.27 18.22 30.00
N ALA A 761 -39.60 19.38 30.06
CA ALA A 761 -40.26 20.68 30.11
C ALA A 761 -41.00 21.02 28.81
N GLU A 762 -40.43 20.76 27.64
CA GLU A 762 -41.12 20.94 26.35
C GLU A 762 -42.27 19.93 26.18
N PHE A 763 -42.10 18.67 26.57
CA PHE A 763 -43.17 17.66 26.51
C PHE A 763 -44.37 18.03 27.39
N GLY A 764 -44.13 18.60 28.57
CA GLY A 764 -45.18 19.12 29.45
C GLY A 764 -46.05 20.20 28.79
N LYS A 765 -45.51 20.98 27.84
CA LYS A 765 -46.28 21.99 27.08
C LYS A 765 -47.19 21.38 26.03
N LEU A 766 -46.89 20.18 25.54
CA LEU A 766 -47.74 19.45 24.58
C LEU A 766 -49.03 18.91 25.24
N GLN A 767 -49.06 18.82 26.57
CA GLN A 767 -50.16 18.25 27.36
C GLN A 767 -50.57 16.85 26.87
N SER A 768 -49.59 16.08 26.40
CA SER A 768 -49.81 14.78 25.75
C SER A 768 -50.25 13.70 26.74
N SER A 769 -51.09 12.78 26.26
CA SER A 769 -51.45 11.54 26.96
C SER A 769 -50.42 10.41 26.81
N ASN A 770 -49.35 10.64 26.05
CA ASN A 770 -48.25 9.71 25.85
C ASN A 770 -47.20 9.86 26.98
N ALA A 771 -46.30 8.89 27.13
CA ALA A 771 -45.16 8.95 28.04
C ALA A 771 -43.89 9.31 27.27
N LEU A 772 -42.99 10.05 27.92
CA LEU A 772 -41.65 10.39 27.41
C LEU A 772 -40.59 9.71 28.29
N GLU A 773 -39.66 9.01 27.66
CA GLU A 773 -38.44 8.47 28.25
C GLU A 773 -37.21 9.13 27.58
N VAL A 774 -36.26 9.62 28.39
CA VAL A 774 -34.97 10.16 27.92
C VAL A 774 -33.86 9.40 28.62
N THR A 775 -33.13 8.57 27.86
CA THR A 775 -32.15 7.62 28.39
C THR A 775 -30.77 7.93 27.81
N ILE A 776 -29.85 8.36 28.66
CA ILE A 776 -28.46 8.67 28.32
C ILE A 776 -27.67 7.37 28.26
N THR A 777 -27.16 7.00 27.08
CA THR A 777 -26.52 5.69 26.84
C THR A 777 -25.02 5.72 27.07
N SER A 778 -24.35 6.85 26.81
CA SER A 778 -22.94 7.07 27.13
C SER A 778 -22.62 8.55 27.32
N LYS A 779 -21.58 8.83 28.11
CA LYS A 779 -21.07 10.17 28.44
C LYS A 779 -19.54 10.13 28.45
N ALA A 780 -18.91 11.04 27.72
CA ALA A 780 -17.48 11.31 27.74
C ALA A 780 -17.25 12.82 27.82
N ASP A 781 -16.46 13.25 28.80
CA ASP A 781 -16.09 14.65 28.97
C ASP A 781 -15.10 15.12 27.89
N PRO A 782 -15.08 16.42 27.57
CA PRO A 782 -14.09 17.00 26.67
C PRO A 782 -12.68 16.99 27.28
N TRP A 783 -11.67 17.20 26.44
CA TRP A 783 -10.26 17.23 26.85
C TRP A 783 -9.51 18.40 26.19
N LEU A 784 -8.59 19.01 26.92
CA LEU A 784 -7.73 20.10 26.46
C LEU A 784 -6.46 20.16 27.32
N ALA A 785 -5.30 19.86 26.74
CA ALA A 785 -4.02 19.80 27.44
C ALA A 785 -3.24 21.13 27.38
N ASP A 786 -2.30 21.32 28.32
CA ASP A 786 -1.31 22.40 28.22
C ASP A 786 -0.18 22.02 27.25
N VAL A 787 -0.21 22.65 26.08
CA VAL A 787 0.81 22.55 25.02
C VAL A 787 2.21 23.02 25.44
N LYS A 788 2.36 23.65 26.62
CA LYS A 788 3.65 24.09 27.19
C LYS A 788 4.27 23.07 28.17
N SER A 789 3.59 21.95 28.41
CA SER A 789 4.11 20.90 29.29
C SER A 789 5.37 20.22 28.71
N GLU A 790 6.16 19.60 29.61
CA GLU A 790 7.39 18.88 29.24
C GLU A 790 7.12 17.83 28.15
N ILE A 791 6.08 17.01 28.32
CA ILE A 791 5.70 15.95 27.37
C ILE A 791 5.34 16.48 25.96
N TYR A 792 4.64 17.60 25.81
CA TYR A 792 4.36 18.20 24.50
C TYR A 792 5.62 18.82 23.86
N THR A 793 6.53 19.34 24.68
CA THR A 793 7.82 19.86 24.20
C THR A 793 8.70 18.72 23.69
N THR A 794 8.85 17.65 24.47
CA THR A 794 9.58 16.44 24.08
C THR A 794 8.98 15.79 22.83
N LEU A 795 7.65 15.70 22.73
CA LEU A 795 6.97 15.18 21.53
C LEU A 795 7.21 16.04 20.30
N LYS A 796 7.12 17.38 20.43
CA LYS A 796 7.44 18.32 19.35
C LYS A 796 8.87 18.08 18.87
N ASP A 797 9.83 18.11 19.78
CA ASP A 797 11.26 18.01 19.43
C ASP A 797 11.57 16.64 18.82
N ALA A 798 11.00 15.55 19.35
CA ALA A 798 11.11 14.21 18.78
C ALA A 798 10.47 14.09 17.39
N ILE A 799 9.37 14.78 17.10
CA ILE A 799 8.77 14.83 15.75
C ILE A 799 9.69 15.61 14.79
N VAL A 800 10.23 16.75 15.22
CA VAL A 800 11.16 17.55 14.39
C VAL A 800 12.41 16.74 14.05
N ASP A 801 13.02 16.08 15.04
CA ASP A 801 14.18 15.20 14.88
C ASP A 801 14.01 14.09 13.81
N VAL A 802 12.78 13.59 13.64
CA VAL A 802 12.48 12.36 12.88
C VAL A 802 11.84 12.65 11.52
N TRP A 803 11.07 13.75 11.42
CA TRP A 803 10.44 14.17 10.18
C TRP A 803 11.22 15.28 9.46
N ASN A 804 12.03 16.07 10.18
CA ASN A 804 12.92 17.10 9.65
C ASN A 804 14.39 16.89 10.08
N PRO A 805 15.00 15.70 9.91
CA PRO A 805 16.41 15.49 10.25
C PRO A 805 17.31 16.45 9.46
N ASP A 806 18.26 17.07 10.14
CA ASP A 806 18.82 18.35 9.72
C ASP A 806 19.62 18.30 8.39
N MET A 807 19.74 19.45 7.73
CA MET A 807 20.18 19.65 6.35
C MET A 807 21.70 19.44 6.13
N ALA A 808 22.17 18.23 6.44
CA ALA A 808 23.51 17.72 6.13
C ALA A 808 23.48 16.33 5.46
N ALA A 809 22.43 15.53 5.67
CA ALA A 809 22.35 14.14 5.16
C ALA A 809 21.39 13.94 3.96
N HIS A 810 20.51 14.89 3.64
CA HIS A 810 19.55 14.78 2.53
C HIS A 810 20.18 15.01 1.13
N GLN A 811 21.23 14.24 0.83
CA GLN A 811 21.56 13.79 -0.53
C GLN A 811 21.09 12.34 -0.78
N GLN A 812 20.02 11.90 -0.10
CA GLN A 812 19.14 10.88 -0.67
C GLN A 812 18.75 11.30 -2.09
N ARG A 813 18.69 10.34 -3.02
CA ARG A 813 18.66 10.55 -4.48
C ARG A 813 17.44 11.38 -4.93
N THR A 814 17.56 12.70 -4.93
CA THR A 814 16.47 13.63 -5.23
C THR A 814 16.29 13.78 -6.74
N PHE A 815 15.51 12.89 -7.31
CA PHE A 815 15.15 12.86 -8.72
C PHE A 815 14.32 14.09 -9.14
N LYS A 816 15.02 15.17 -9.52
CA LYS A 816 14.42 16.43 -9.96
C LYS A 816 13.71 16.29 -11.31
N ILE A 817 12.44 15.90 -11.29
CA ILE A 817 11.54 16.01 -12.42
C ILE A 817 11.34 17.50 -12.76
N SER A 818 11.83 17.93 -13.92
CA SER A 818 11.85 19.34 -14.33
C SER A 818 10.52 19.80 -14.90
N THR A 819 9.64 20.35 -14.05
CA THR A 819 8.40 21.03 -14.45
C THR A 819 8.66 22.50 -14.77
N GLU A 820 9.11 22.80 -15.99
CA GLU A 820 9.27 24.20 -16.43
C GLU A 820 7.93 24.95 -16.51
N THR A 821 7.93 26.20 -16.06
CA THR A 821 6.74 27.04 -15.96
C THR A 821 6.44 27.73 -17.30
N PRO A 822 5.19 27.72 -17.81
CA PRO A 822 4.87 28.38 -19.08
C PRO A 822 5.06 29.90 -18.98
N SER A 823 5.93 30.45 -19.83
CA SER A 823 6.26 31.86 -19.86
C SER A 823 5.10 32.73 -20.39
N LYS A 824 4.99 33.96 -19.88
CA LYS A 824 3.88 34.89 -20.17
C LYS A 824 3.72 35.17 -21.67
N PRO A 825 2.50 35.11 -22.23
CA PRO A 825 2.24 35.61 -23.58
C PRO A 825 2.17 37.15 -23.59
N THR A 826 2.98 37.79 -24.44
CA THR A 826 2.79 39.20 -24.82
C THR A 826 1.74 39.32 -25.93
N PRO A 827 0.88 40.36 -25.93
CA PRO A 827 -0.27 40.44 -26.83
C PRO A 827 0.07 40.98 -28.22
N ASN A 828 -0.67 40.54 -29.25
CA ASN A 828 -0.90 41.28 -30.50
C ASN A 828 -2.24 40.82 -31.15
N PRO A 829 -2.87 41.61 -32.06
CA PRO A 829 -4.34 41.71 -32.04
C PRO A 829 -5.07 41.52 -33.40
N LYS A 830 -6.41 41.41 -33.31
CA LYS A 830 -7.44 41.61 -34.35
C LYS A 830 -7.54 40.59 -35.51
N ALA A 831 -8.65 39.84 -35.50
CA ALA A 831 -9.50 39.59 -36.68
C ALA A 831 -10.97 39.49 -36.22
N SER A 832 -11.94 39.71 -37.11
CA SER A 832 -13.38 39.84 -36.80
C SER A 832 -14.24 38.77 -37.50
N PRO A 833 -15.46 38.45 -37.00
CA PRO A 833 -16.21 37.25 -37.41
C PRO A 833 -17.22 37.49 -38.55
N SER A 834 -17.70 36.39 -39.15
CA SER A 834 -18.92 36.33 -39.97
C SER A 834 -19.58 34.95 -39.89
N SER A 835 -20.90 34.89 -40.17
CA SER A 835 -21.80 33.77 -39.87
C SER A 835 -22.42 33.12 -41.12
N SER A 836 -22.82 31.86 -41.04
CA SER A 836 -24.05 31.35 -41.68
C SER A 836 -24.51 30.01 -41.06
N SER A 837 -25.76 29.62 -41.34
CA SER A 837 -26.51 28.53 -40.68
C SER A 837 -27.49 27.86 -41.65
N ILE A 838 -28.04 26.68 -41.31
CA ILE A 838 -29.37 26.16 -41.73
C ILE A 838 -29.74 24.91 -40.91
N ALA A 839 -31.03 24.59 -40.74
CA ALA A 839 -31.55 23.48 -39.91
C ALA A 839 -32.88 22.89 -40.45
N VAL A 840 -33.24 21.64 -40.07
CA VAL A 840 -34.52 20.94 -40.38
C VAL A 840 -34.91 19.96 -39.24
N VAL A 841 -36.22 19.82 -38.94
CA VAL A 841 -36.90 19.15 -37.78
C VAL A 841 -38.41 18.91 -38.17
N PRO A 842 -39.26 17.97 -37.63
CA PRO A 842 -39.12 16.85 -36.64
C PRO A 842 -39.74 15.46 -37.06
N ASP A 843 -39.72 14.47 -36.13
CA ASP A 843 -40.78 13.50 -35.71
C ASP A 843 -41.44 12.41 -36.63
N PRO A 844 -42.13 11.36 -36.07
CA PRO A 844 -42.15 10.84 -34.68
C PRO A 844 -42.15 9.29 -34.46
N THR A 845 -41.58 8.81 -33.33
CA THR A 845 -41.97 7.62 -32.50
C THR A 845 -41.95 6.17 -33.06
N PRO A 846 -41.99 5.09 -32.21
CA PRO A 846 -41.37 4.91 -30.88
C PRO A 846 -40.70 3.51 -30.65
N SER A 847 -39.75 3.37 -29.72
CA SER A 847 -39.72 2.27 -28.70
C SER A 847 -38.52 2.28 -27.72
N THR A 848 -38.83 1.97 -26.45
CA THR A 848 -38.03 1.33 -25.38
C THR A 848 -36.60 1.78 -24.99
N ALA A 849 -36.52 2.22 -23.73
CA ALA A 849 -35.51 1.87 -22.71
C ALA A 849 -34.05 2.38 -22.86
N THR A 850 -33.80 3.58 -22.36
CA THR A 850 -32.47 4.01 -21.90
C THR A 850 -32.33 3.82 -20.39
N ALA A 851 -31.19 3.27 -19.94
CA ALA A 851 -30.78 3.24 -18.55
C ALA A 851 -29.48 4.05 -18.39
N ALA A 852 -29.61 5.38 -18.29
CA ALA A 852 -28.46 6.25 -18.10
C ALA A 852 -27.94 6.14 -16.66
N ALA A 853 -26.76 5.55 -16.48
CA ALA A 853 -26.10 5.51 -15.18
C ALA A 853 -25.72 6.93 -14.74
N SER A 854 -26.46 7.49 -13.77
CA SER A 854 -26.15 8.80 -13.22
C SER A 854 -24.81 8.72 -12.46
N HIS A 855 -23.77 9.41 -12.95
CA HIS A 855 -22.56 9.65 -12.19
C HIS A 855 -22.91 10.43 -10.92
N ARG A 856 -23.09 9.71 -9.81
CA ARG A 856 -23.14 10.31 -8.48
C ARG A 856 -21.76 10.92 -8.22
N THR A 857 -21.68 12.25 -8.24
CA THR A 857 -20.55 12.97 -7.65
C THR A 857 -20.50 12.61 -6.17
N SER A 858 -19.53 11.80 -5.76
CA SER A 858 -19.33 11.50 -4.35
C SER A 858 -18.99 12.79 -3.62
N HIS A 859 -19.82 13.17 -2.65
CA HIS A 859 -19.50 14.26 -1.74
C HIS A 859 -18.37 13.80 -0.82
N ARG A 860 -17.12 13.88 -1.30
CA ARG A 860 -15.92 13.76 -0.46
C ARG A 860 -16.10 14.72 0.71
N ARG A 861 -16.15 14.18 1.93
CA ARG A 861 -16.34 14.97 3.15
C ARG A 861 -15.15 15.93 3.30
N ALA A 862 -15.40 17.16 3.72
CA ALA A 862 -14.34 18.06 4.23
C ALA A 862 -13.83 17.64 5.64
N SER A 863 -13.89 16.34 5.97
CA SER A 863 -13.37 15.75 7.21
C SER A 863 -11.92 15.30 7.03
N SER A 864 -11.65 14.58 5.95
CA SER A 864 -10.31 14.20 5.49
C SER A 864 -9.82 15.20 4.46
N LEU A 865 -8.78 15.97 4.81
CA LEU A 865 -8.03 16.77 3.84
C LEU A 865 -6.96 15.86 3.21
N ALA A 866 -7.42 14.76 2.61
CA ALA A 866 -6.55 13.91 1.81
C ALA A 866 -5.98 14.76 0.66
N THR A 867 -4.66 14.88 0.58
CA THR A 867 -4.02 15.96 -0.18
C THR A 867 -4.28 15.80 -1.69
N THR A 868 -4.69 16.90 -2.35
CA THR A 868 -5.06 16.89 -3.79
C THR A 868 -4.08 17.63 -4.67
N GLY A 869 -3.32 18.58 -4.11
CA GLY A 869 -2.18 19.22 -4.73
C GLY A 869 -0.87 18.49 -4.47
N SER A 870 0.23 19.24 -4.43
CA SER A 870 1.56 18.73 -4.11
C SER A 870 2.31 19.75 -3.27
N PHE A 871 2.95 19.32 -2.18
CA PHE A 871 3.80 20.19 -1.38
C PHE A 871 5.26 20.16 -1.88
N PRO A 872 5.83 21.29 -2.32
CA PRO A 872 7.28 21.43 -2.43
C PRO A 872 7.95 21.19 -1.06
N PRO A 873 9.06 20.44 -0.97
CA PRO A 873 9.77 20.23 0.31
C PRO A 873 10.16 21.52 1.04
N SER A 874 10.37 22.62 0.30
CA SER A 874 10.65 23.95 0.86
C SER A 874 9.43 24.69 1.45
N THR A 875 8.24 24.07 1.45
CA THR A 875 6.98 24.67 1.96
C THR A 875 6.36 23.91 3.14
N LEU A 876 6.89 22.73 3.48
CA LEU A 876 6.44 21.98 4.66
C LEU A 876 6.83 22.73 5.95
N PRO A 877 5.95 22.78 6.97
CA PRO A 877 6.29 23.33 8.28
C PRO A 877 7.46 22.59 8.94
N ARG A 878 8.38 23.36 9.53
CA ARG A 878 9.53 22.80 10.29
C ARG A 878 9.17 22.27 11.67
N GLU A 879 7.96 22.58 12.15
CA GLU A 879 7.42 22.14 13.43
C GLU A 879 6.03 21.53 13.20
N PRO A 880 5.60 20.53 14.01
CA PRO A 880 4.26 19.97 13.90
C PRO A 880 3.16 21.00 14.18
N LEU A 881 2.04 20.87 13.47
CA LEU A 881 0.84 21.69 13.71
C LEU A 881 0.12 21.22 14.98
N PHE A 882 -0.05 22.13 15.94
CA PHE A 882 -0.89 21.89 17.11
C PHE A 882 -2.37 21.99 16.72
N ILE A 883 -3.07 20.85 16.73
CA ILE A 883 -4.46 20.73 16.31
C ILE A 883 -5.38 20.30 17.46
N ARG A 884 -6.67 20.53 17.28
CA ARG A 884 -7.72 19.87 18.06
C ARG A 884 -8.44 18.87 17.16
N GLU A 885 -9.16 17.93 17.74
CA GLU A 885 -9.97 16.99 16.99
C GLU A 885 -11.47 17.13 17.23
N GLY A 886 -12.25 16.63 16.26
CA GLY A 886 -13.69 16.52 16.35
C GLY A 886 -14.18 15.22 17.03
N GLY A 887 -13.27 14.26 17.24
CA GLY A 887 -13.51 13.00 17.95
C GLY A 887 -13.64 13.17 19.47
N SER A 888 -13.70 12.03 20.15
CA SER A 888 -13.77 11.90 21.62
C SER A 888 -13.21 10.54 21.99
N ILE A 889 -12.25 10.49 22.92
CA ILE A 889 -11.75 9.25 23.53
C ILE A 889 -12.09 9.33 25.03
N PRO A 890 -12.98 8.47 25.58
CA PRO A 890 -13.47 8.62 26.96
C PRO A 890 -12.37 8.49 28.03
N ALA A 891 -11.28 7.77 27.71
CA ALA A 891 -10.21 7.48 28.65
C ALA A 891 -9.35 8.70 29.04
N ILE A 892 -9.13 9.68 28.16
CA ILE A 892 -8.10 10.72 28.38
C ILE A 892 -8.37 11.55 29.63
N SER A 893 -9.53 12.22 29.65
CA SER A 893 -9.97 13.08 30.76
C SER A 893 -10.13 12.30 32.08
N PHE A 894 -10.48 11.02 32.00
CA PHE A 894 -10.49 10.13 33.16
C PHE A 894 -9.07 9.88 33.70
N LEU A 895 -8.13 9.47 32.85
CA LEU A 895 -6.78 9.10 33.29
C LEU A 895 -6.01 10.31 33.84
N GLU A 896 -6.15 11.50 33.24
CA GLU A 896 -5.57 12.74 33.79
C GLU A 896 -6.10 13.05 35.19
N HIS A 897 -7.41 12.94 35.42
CA HIS A 897 -8.03 13.18 36.72
C HIS A 897 -7.63 12.12 37.76
N GLU A 898 -7.61 10.84 37.38
CA GLU A 898 -7.33 9.72 38.28
C GLU A 898 -5.87 9.73 38.76
N PHE A 899 -4.92 9.94 37.84
CA PHE A 899 -3.48 9.90 38.15
C PHE A 899 -2.85 11.27 38.42
N GLN A 900 -3.59 12.37 38.23
CA GLN A 900 -3.12 13.76 38.39
C GLN A 900 -1.89 14.09 37.51
N ALA A 901 -1.76 13.40 36.38
CA ALA A 901 -0.68 13.51 35.42
C ALA A 901 -1.19 14.11 34.09
N PRO A 902 -0.46 15.04 33.45
CA PRO A 902 -0.88 15.59 32.16
C PRO A 902 -0.76 14.55 31.04
N ALA A 903 -1.75 14.53 30.15
CA ALA A 903 -1.75 13.68 28.96
C ALA A 903 -1.23 14.42 27.72
N ALA A 904 -0.67 13.65 26.78
CA ALA A 904 -0.38 14.11 25.44
C ALA A 904 -0.81 13.07 24.40
N MET A 905 -1.36 13.55 23.28
CA MET A 905 -1.81 12.73 22.16
C MET A 905 -0.87 12.90 20.97
N PHE A 906 -0.20 11.83 20.57
CA PHE A 906 0.65 11.75 19.38
C PHE A 906 -0.14 11.16 18.21
N PRO A 907 -0.49 11.94 17.18
CA PRO A 907 -1.22 11.43 16.02
C PRO A 907 -0.24 10.71 15.08
N MET A 908 -0.47 9.42 14.82
CA MET A 908 0.40 8.60 13.97
C MET A 908 -0.20 8.36 12.56
N GLY A 909 -1.54 8.27 12.46
CA GLY A 909 -2.24 8.08 11.19
C GLY A 909 -2.39 9.37 10.37
N GLN A 910 -2.63 9.24 9.07
CA GLN A 910 -2.84 10.35 8.12
C GLN A 910 -4.32 10.69 7.92
N ALA A 911 -4.63 11.86 7.34
CA ALA A 911 -6.00 12.26 7.02
C ALA A 911 -6.71 11.32 6.03
N SER A 912 -5.97 10.57 5.22
CA SER A 912 -6.48 9.60 4.23
C SER A 912 -6.46 8.13 4.70
N ASP A 913 -6.23 7.86 5.99
CA ASP A 913 -6.14 6.49 6.52
C ASP A 913 -7.49 5.76 6.67
N ASN A 914 -8.62 6.46 6.49
CA ASN A 914 -9.97 5.89 6.46
C ASN A 914 -10.38 5.08 7.71
N ALA A 915 -9.95 5.52 8.90
CA ALA A 915 -10.44 5.01 10.18
C ALA A 915 -11.99 4.94 10.23
N HIS A 916 -12.52 3.87 10.81
CA HIS A 916 -13.93 3.48 10.84
C HIS A 916 -14.62 3.25 9.47
N LEU A 917 -13.92 3.44 8.35
CA LEU A 917 -14.45 3.27 7.00
C LEU A 917 -13.87 2.02 6.32
N ASP A 918 -14.21 1.82 5.05
CA ASP A 918 -13.69 0.75 4.22
C ASP A 918 -12.31 1.08 3.64
N ASN A 919 -11.46 0.05 3.49
CA ASN A 919 -10.05 0.20 3.08
C ASN A 919 -9.29 1.14 4.03
N GLU A 920 -9.51 0.93 5.33
CA GLU A 920 -8.64 1.48 6.37
C GLU A 920 -7.19 1.05 6.09
N ARG A 921 -6.28 1.99 6.27
CA ARG A 921 -4.87 1.85 5.92
C ARG A 921 -3.99 2.64 6.87
N MET A 922 -2.70 2.34 6.83
CA MET A 922 -1.66 3.13 7.50
C MET A 922 -0.42 3.15 6.61
N ARG A 923 0.19 4.32 6.43
CA ARG A 923 1.43 4.45 5.64
C ARG A 923 2.62 3.84 6.36
N VAL A 924 3.46 3.12 5.62
CA VAL A 924 4.65 2.42 6.15
C VAL A 924 5.63 3.40 6.81
N GLU A 925 5.87 4.56 6.18
CA GLU A 925 6.69 5.64 6.76
C GLU A 925 6.13 6.11 8.12
N ASN A 926 4.81 6.32 8.22
CA ASN A 926 4.15 6.78 9.44
C ASN A 926 4.29 5.76 10.59
N LEU A 927 4.18 4.46 10.32
CA LEU A 927 4.38 3.41 11.33
C LEU A 927 5.85 3.39 11.84
N TYR A 928 6.82 3.48 10.92
CA TYR A 928 8.25 3.39 11.28
C TYR A 928 8.75 4.66 11.97
N LYS A 929 8.42 5.84 11.44
CA LYS A 929 8.73 7.13 12.09
C LYS A 929 7.94 7.30 13.38
N GLY A 930 6.72 6.78 13.48
CA GLY A 930 5.94 6.73 14.71
C GLY A 930 6.63 5.94 15.83
N ARG A 931 7.16 4.75 15.52
CA ARG A 931 8.03 3.98 16.44
C ARG A 931 9.26 4.78 16.86
N GLU A 932 9.95 5.44 15.93
CA GLU A 932 11.17 6.21 16.22
C GLU A 932 10.90 7.47 17.07
N VAL A 933 9.81 8.21 16.83
CA VAL A 933 9.38 9.33 17.69
C VAL A 933 9.13 8.84 19.12
N LEU A 934 8.36 7.76 19.28
CA LEU A 934 8.09 7.16 20.60
C LEU A 934 9.38 6.67 21.26
N ARG A 935 10.32 6.09 20.50
CA ARG A 935 11.64 5.67 21.00
C ARG A 935 12.46 6.87 21.52
N ARG A 936 12.36 8.05 20.92
CA ARG A 936 12.98 9.28 21.44
C ARG A 936 12.31 9.77 22.72
N VAL A 937 10.98 9.84 22.77
CA VAL A 937 10.23 10.23 23.97
C VAL A 937 10.57 9.32 25.16
N PHE A 938 10.59 8.00 24.96
CA PHE A 938 10.92 7.01 26.01
C PHE A 938 12.42 6.93 26.39
N SER A 939 13.31 7.69 25.73
CA SER A 939 14.75 7.77 26.08
C SER A 939 15.22 9.17 26.48
N SER A 940 14.32 10.16 26.50
CA SER A 940 14.61 11.55 26.92
C SER A 940 13.94 11.94 28.25
N LEU A 941 12.90 11.22 28.67
CA LEU A 941 12.15 11.38 29.94
C LEU A 941 12.53 10.33 30.99
#